data_AF-A0A3D2KJY5-F1
#
_entry.id   AF-A0A3D2KJY5-F1
#
_cell.length_a   1.000
_cell.length_b   1.000
_cell.length_c   1.000
_cell.angle_alpha   90.00
_cell.angle_beta   90.00
_cell.angle_gamma   90.00
#
_symmetry.space_group_name_H-M   'P 1'
#
loop_
_entity.id
_entity.type
_entity.pdbx_description
1 polymer ?
#
loop_
_entity_poly.entity_id
_entity_poly.type
_entity_poly.pdbx_seq_one_letter_code
_entity_poly.pdbx_strand_id
1 'polypeptide(L)'
;MKAVVMAGGEGTRLRPLTCSIPKPMVPVGNRPIIDYVLGHLGRHGFEEALVTLHHLPHIVMDHLRDRAGDGDGAPRPRVRCYVEEVPLGTAGSVKNLEPELKETFLVMSGDVLTDIDLGALVDFHRKKGAAVTIALTTVETPLEYGVVACDEDGRVTRFWEKPSWGEVFSDKVNTGIYVIEPEVLGVIEPGRVFDFSQNLFPLLLEAGRPLFGFAAEGYWCDIGNLAQYLQAHVDILEGRTGFTVEGSELGERIWVGPEVDIAPAVELRGPLLIGAGCCLGTGARVEGPAVLGREVIVGGQASIKRSVVGDHSRVGRLAEVRGAVLGRGVRLSNRVAVFDGAVLADEVRVGEGTTVKPNVKVWPARSVAPETVLGSSLVWGRAWGYGTFGDGGVKGAVNVDLVPETAARLGAVFGAARKMGEAVAVACDPAVPARLFREALVAGLGSAGVEVLDCGELPAAVLSYAVRALGVSGGVHAGARPGEDAGGPGSTGRTRSGGAPPECCELRFLDENGLDIPRRLTRRLERALAVEDFRRAPPERLGGRRYVPGLGEAYLTWLRERGHSLRRKGLVVVGAYGHPWLEDSARELWDSLDVGHVPLGPSLDAEAAAEAVRREGAALAFFVDRAGEGLTLLDDRGRLLSRAQTWLVLSSVCIVRDGVPLAVPSDLPRAVSERLAALGARPVPTRAARSEVMARMRELEREAGPHLFRQSEMVFGGLLGVIGLLDHLVETETTLAEMVEESPLGEWVHLRIPCPWELKGRVMRLLLEEEEKAGAGPGAGPDGAPGPGVAEGLQAETDRGRILVIPDG
;
A
#
# COMPACT_ATOMS: atom_id res chain seq x y z
N MET A 1 12.68 38.87 7.97
CA MET A 1 11.74 37.73 7.90
C MET A 1 12.55 36.44 7.80
N LYS A 2 12.19 35.45 8.61
CA LYS A 2 12.81 34.12 8.62
C LYS A 2 12.14 33.16 7.63
N ALA A 3 12.89 32.18 7.16
CA ALA A 3 12.37 31.04 6.41
C ALA A 3 12.73 29.73 7.11
N VAL A 4 11.85 28.73 7.00
CA VAL A 4 12.09 27.36 7.45
C VAL A 4 12.19 26.47 6.22
N VAL A 5 13.29 25.73 6.08
CA VAL A 5 13.51 24.79 4.99
C VAL A 5 13.38 23.36 5.52
N MET A 6 12.36 22.65 5.05
CA MET A 6 12.11 21.26 5.48
C MET A 6 12.99 20.30 4.68
N ALA A 7 14.02 19.74 5.32
CA ALA A 7 15.06 18.93 4.67
C ALA A 7 15.23 17.54 5.33
N GLY A 8 14.25 17.11 6.14
CA GLY A 8 14.32 15.86 6.90
C GLY A 8 13.89 14.58 6.17
N GLY A 9 13.32 14.68 4.97
CA GLY A 9 12.76 13.52 4.26
C GLY A 9 13.79 12.49 3.79
N GLU A 10 13.46 11.19 3.89
CA GLU A 10 14.32 10.07 3.47
C GLU A 10 14.50 9.93 1.94
N GLY A 11 13.69 10.62 1.13
CA GLY A 11 13.83 10.60 -0.33
C GLY A 11 13.64 9.23 -0.99
N THR A 12 12.86 8.33 -0.39
CA THR A 12 12.77 6.90 -0.81
C THR A 12 12.38 6.69 -2.28
N ARG A 13 11.57 7.57 -2.86
CA ARG A 13 11.13 7.52 -4.27
C ARG A 13 12.25 7.80 -5.29
N LEU A 14 13.33 8.47 -4.88
CA LEU A 14 14.53 8.71 -5.69
C LEU A 14 15.57 7.60 -5.56
N ARG A 15 15.30 6.55 -4.77
CA ARG A 15 16.23 5.42 -4.66
C ARG A 15 16.44 4.77 -6.04
N PRO A 16 17.70 4.40 -6.36
CA PRO A 16 18.81 4.23 -5.42
C PRO A 16 19.73 5.47 -5.22
N LEU A 17 19.40 6.64 -5.77
CA LEU A 17 20.26 7.84 -5.65
C LEU A 17 20.35 8.37 -4.22
N THR A 18 19.26 8.30 -3.47
CA THR A 18 19.15 8.79 -2.08
C THR A 18 19.56 7.77 -1.03
N CYS A 19 20.19 6.66 -1.42
CA CYS A 19 20.70 5.67 -0.47
C CYS A 19 21.93 6.17 0.30
N SER A 20 22.76 7.01 -0.35
CA SER A 20 24.04 7.48 0.20
C SER A 20 24.04 8.98 0.51
N ILE A 21 23.04 9.72 0.06
CA ILE A 21 22.90 11.16 0.25
C ILE A 21 21.42 11.52 0.53
N PRO A 22 21.15 12.55 1.37
CA PRO A 22 19.79 13.00 1.61
C PRO A 22 19.21 13.72 0.39
N LYS A 23 17.89 13.70 0.25
CA LYS A 23 17.17 14.27 -0.92
C LYS A 23 17.62 15.70 -1.29
N PRO A 24 17.75 16.66 -0.34
CA PRO A 24 18.17 18.03 -0.66
C PRO A 24 19.61 18.13 -1.21
N MET A 25 20.41 17.07 -1.05
CA MET A 25 21.81 17.00 -1.52
C MET A 25 21.95 16.32 -2.88
N VAL A 26 20.87 15.77 -3.44
CA VAL A 26 20.90 15.21 -4.80
C VAL A 26 21.21 16.35 -5.77
N PRO A 27 22.22 16.22 -6.65
CA PRO A 27 22.62 17.31 -7.53
C PRO A 27 21.67 17.45 -8.72
N VAL A 28 21.25 18.67 -9.04
CA VAL A 28 20.57 19.01 -10.30
C VAL A 28 21.38 20.08 -11.01
N GLY A 29 21.80 19.81 -12.25
CA GLY A 29 22.70 20.72 -12.97
C GLY A 29 24.04 20.93 -12.22
N ASN A 30 24.62 19.86 -11.69
CA ASN A 30 25.84 19.84 -10.87
C ASN A 30 25.79 20.64 -9.56
N ARG A 31 24.59 21.03 -9.09
CA ARG A 31 24.39 21.78 -7.85
C ARG A 31 23.35 21.10 -6.95
N PRO A 32 23.59 20.95 -5.64
CA PRO A 32 22.59 20.40 -4.72
C PRO A 32 21.26 21.18 -4.72
N ILE A 33 20.12 20.50 -4.59
CA ILE A 33 18.80 21.14 -4.57
C ILE A 33 18.70 22.23 -3.48
N ILE A 34 19.26 21.95 -2.29
CA ILE A 34 19.25 22.89 -1.17
C ILE A 34 19.92 24.24 -1.50
N ASP A 35 20.90 24.25 -2.40
CA ASP A 35 21.56 25.49 -2.81
C ASP A 35 20.65 26.37 -3.68
N TYR A 36 19.78 25.76 -4.49
CA TYR A 36 18.77 26.52 -5.24
C TYR A 36 17.73 27.13 -4.30
N VAL A 37 17.27 26.37 -3.31
CA VAL A 37 16.33 26.85 -2.29
C VAL A 37 16.91 28.05 -1.53
N LEU A 38 18.13 27.92 -1.01
CA LEU A 38 18.78 28.99 -0.25
C LEU A 38 19.10 30.22 -1.10
N GLY A 39 19.51 30.02 -2.37
CA GLY A 39 19.72 31.12 -3.31
C GLY A 39 18.42 31.87 -3.63
N HIS A 40 17.32 31.13 -3.81
CA HIS A 40 15.99 31.71 -4.07
C HIS A 40 15.50 32.55 -2.88
N LEU A 41 15.61 32.01 -1.66
CA LEU A 41 15.31 32.74 -0.43
C LEU A 41 16.12 34.05 -0.33
N GLY A 42 17.42 33.98 -0.61
CA GLY A 42 18.28 35.16 -0.54
C GLY A 42 17.95 36.23 -1.59
N ARG A 43 17.60 35.85 -2.82
CA ARG A 43 17.13 36.78 -3.87
C ARG A 43 15.86 37.55 -3.47
N HIS A 44 14.98 36.91 -2.70
CA HIS A 44 13.76 37.54 -2.18
C HIS A 44 13.93 38.20 -0.80
N GLY A 45 15.16 38.38 -0.32
CA GLY A 45 15.45 39.17 0.86
C GLY A 45 15.21 38.46 2.21
N PHE A 46 15.15 37.14 2.22
CA PHE A 46 15.13 36.38 3.48
C PHE A 46 16.53 36.39 4.12
N GLU A 47 16.62 36.76 5.40
CA GLU A 47 17.89 36.99 6.10
C GLU A 47 18.41 35.76 6.86
N GLU A 48 17.51 34.88 7.31
CA GLU A 48 17.82 33.71 8.11
C GLU A 48 16.96 32.52 7.65
N ALA A 49 17.60 31.36 7.47
CA ALA A 49 16.98 30.10 7.09
C ALA A 49 17.24 29.04 8.18
N LEU A 50 16.16 28.52 8.76
CA LEU A 50 16.18 27.43 9.73
C LEU A 50 15.93 26.12 8.98
N VAL A 51 16.91 25.22 8.93
CA VAL A 51 16.84 23.98 8.14
C VAL A 51 16.57 22.80 9.07
N THR A 52 15.45 22.11 8.91
CA THR A 52 15.14 20.90 9.69
C THR A 52 15.69 19.65 9.00
N LEU A 53 16.41 18.80 9.73
CA LEU A 53 17.14 17.65 9.21
C LEU A 53 16.82 16.40 10.01
N HIS A 54 16.81 15.23 9.36
CA HIS A 54 16.64 13.94 10.04
C HIS A 54 17.46 12.84 9.36
N HIS A 55 17.23 12.61 8.06
CA HIS A 55 17.99 11.60 7.30
C HIS A 55 19.38 12.12 6.90
N LEU A 56 20.45 11.39 7.28
CA LEU A 56 21.86 11.72 6.98
C LEU A 56 22.22 13.21 7.22
N PRO A 57 21.92 13.78 8.41
CA PRO A 57 21.97 15.22 8.65
C PRO A 57 23.38 15.79 8.54
N HIS A 58 24.39 14.99 8.90
CA HIS A 58 25.81 15.36 8.83
C HIS A 58 26.24 15.79 7.41
N ILE A 59 25.72 15.15 6.36
CA ILE A 59 26.05 15.50 4.96
C ILE A 59 25.58 16.92 4.62
N VAL A 60 24.36 17.27 5.03
CA VAL A 60 23.81 18.62 4.80
C VAL A 60 24.54 19.65 5.66
N MET A 61 24.80 19.33 6.92
CA MET A 61 25.51 20.23 7.84
C MET A 61 26.94 20.52 7.37
N ASP A 62 27.68 19.50 6.93
CA ASP A 62 29.03 19.67 6.40
C ASP A 62 29.01 20.52 5.12
N HIS A 63 28.08 20.26 4.19
CA HIS A 63 27.93 21.08 2.97
C HIS A 63 27.63 22.55 3.26
N LEU A 64 26.74 22.82 4.23
CA LEU A 64 26.34 24.19 4.58
C LEU A 64 27.40 24.94 5.42
N ARG A 65 28.26 24.23 6.15
CA ARG A 65 29.38 24.83 6.90
C ARG A 65 30.45 25.39 5.95
N ASP A 66 30.74 24.67 4.88
CA ASP A 66 31.87 24.95 3.99
C ASP A 66 31.56 26.05 2.95
N ARG A 67 30.28 26.43 2.77
CA ARG A 67 29.82 27.37 1.71
C ARG A 67 29.36 28.74 2.21
N ALA A 68 29.98 29.28 3.25
CA ALA A 68 29.88 30.71 3.57
C ALA A 68 30.60 31.56 2.48
N GLY A 69 30.11 31.54 1.23
CA GLY A 69 30.69 32.34 0.14
C GLY A 69 30.53 31.81 -1.30
N ASP A 70 30.27 30.52 -1.52
CA ASP A 70 30.32 29.93 -2.87
C ASP A 70 28.91 29.63 -3.46
N GLY A 71 28.59 30.27 -4.59
CA GLY A 71 27.34 30.11 -5.33
C GLY A 71 27.29 31.01 -6.57
N ASP A 72 26.12 31.08 -7.20
CA ASP A 72 25.75 31.89 -8.38
C ASP A 72 25.81 33.42 -8.18
N GLY A 73 26.57 33.91 -7.19
CA GLY A 73 26.67 35.32 -6.84
C GLY A 73 25.47 35.89 -6.08
N ALA A 74 24.42 35.10 -5.82
CA ALA A 74 23.27 35.57 -5.04
C ALA A 74 23.60 35.66 -3.54
N PRO A 75 23.11 36.69 -2.82
CA PRO A 75 23.21 36.72 -1.36
C PRO A 75 22.48 35.50 -0.78
N ARG A 76 23.06 34.84 0.23
CA ARG A 76 22.43 33.70 0.92
C ARG A 76 22.00 34.11 2.34
N PRO A 77 20.87 33.56 2.86
CA PRO A 77 20.48 33.76 4.26
C PRO A 77 21.49 33.12 5.21
N ARG A 78 21.54 33.60 6.46
CA ARG A 78 22.25 32.90 7.54
C ARG A 78 21.54 31.59 7.82
N VAL A 79 22.26 30.48 7.80
CA VAL A 79 21.67 29.14 7.93
C VAL A 79 21.89 28.57 9.33
N ARG A 80 20.85 27.99 9.92
CA ARG A 80 20.93 27.21 11.17
C ARG A 80 20.24 25.87 10.99
N CYS A 81 20.96 24.80 11.30
CA CYS A 81 20.47 23.44 11.15
C CYS A 81 19.91 22.91 12.47
N TYR A 82 18.75 22.25 12.42
CA TYR A 82 18.11 21.59 13.55
C TYR A 82 17.91 20.12 13.20
N VAL A 83 18.52 19.25 13.99
CA VAL A 83 18.44 17.81 13.77
C VAL A 83 17.31 17.24 14.63
N GLU A 84 16.37 16.58 13.99
CA GLU A 84 15.28 15.85 14.63
C GLU A 84 15.72 14.42 14.93
N GLU A 85 15.63 14.00 16.18
CA GLU A 85 15.88 12.61 16.58
C GLU A 85 14.74 11.68 16.11
N VAL A 86 13.51 12.18 16.15
CA VAL A 86 12.29 11.46 15.72
C VAL A 86 11.59 12.32 14.68
N PRO A 87 11.22 11.77 13.51
CA PRO A 87 10.54 12.55 12.47
C PRO A 87 9.10 12.87 12.92
N LEU A 88 8.86 14.13 13.30
CA LEU A 88 7.55 14.59 13.82
C LEU A 88 6.58 15.02 12.71
N GLY A 89 6.80 14.62 11.46
CA GLY A 89 6.01 15.11 10.32
C GLY A 89 6.34 16.54 9.93
N THR A 90 5.79 17.00 8.81
CA THR A 90 6.15 18.28 8.18
C THR A 90 5.81 19.51 9.02
N ALA A 91 4.67 19.52 9.71
CA ALA A 91 4.30 20.63 10.59
C ALA A 91 4.89 20.47 12.00
N GLY A 92 5.05 19.23 12.48
CA GLY A 92 5.71 18.95 13.76
C GLY A 92 7.18 19.36 13.76
N SER A 93 7.91 19.17 12.65
CA SER A 93 9.29 19.64 12.51
C SER A 93 9.39 21.17 12.64
N VAL A 94 8.42 21.90 12.09
CA VAL A 94 8.36 23.37 12.19
C VAL A 94 7.95 23.81 13.60
N LYS A 95 7.04 23.08 14.26
CA LYS A 95 6.62 23.34 15.64
C LYS A 95 7.80 23.31 16.62
N ASN A 96 8.79 22.44 16.42
CA ASN A 96 10.01 22.42 17.24
C ASN A 96 10.81 23.74 17.19
N LEU A 97 10.59 24.55 16.16
CA LEU A 97 11.22 25.87 15.98
C LEU A 97 10.36 27.02 16.52
N GLU A 98 9.21 26.77 17.13
CA GLU A 98 8.33 27.82 17.70
C GLU A 98 9.04 28.85 18.62
N PRO A 99 10.05 28.48 19.43
CA PRO A 99 10.82 29.48 20.18
C PRO A 99 11.53 30.53 19.31
N GLU A 100 11.84 30.18 18.05
CA GLU A 100 12.61 30.97 17.09
C GLU A 100 11.70 31.80 16.15
N LEU A 101 10.44 31.41 16.03
CA LEU A 101 9.46 31.92 15.06
C LEU A 101 8.45 32.85 15.77
N LYS A 102 8.83 34.13 15.94
CA LYS A 102 8.02 35.15 16.65
C LYS A 102 7.34 36.17 15.74
N GLU A 103 7.68 36.15 14.46
CA GLU A 103 7.10 36.99 13.40
C GLU A 103 6.63 36.08 12.26
N THR A 104 5.77 36.60 11.37
CA THR A 104 5.38 35.91 10.13
C THR A 104 6.61 35.33 9.44
N PHE A 105 6.54 34.07 9.03
CA PHE A 105 7.67 33.35 8.45
C PHE A 105 7.25 32.52 7.23
N LEU A 106 8.22 32.24 6.36
CA LEU A 106 8.03 31.35 5.22
C LEU A 106 8.41 29.92 5.61
N VAL A 107 7.69 28.93 5.10
CA VAL A 107 8.08 27.51 5.10
C VAL A 107 8.23 27.07 3.66
N MET A 108 9.31 26.35 3.34
CA MET A 108 9.58 25.84 2.00
C MET A 108 10.15 24.41 2.09
N SER A 109 9.69 23.53 1.20
CA SER A 109 10.28 22.19 1.08
C SER A 109 11.70 22.26 0.49
N GLY A 110 12.64 21.52 1.07
CA GLY A 110 14.06 21.54 0.70
C GLY A 110 14.41 20.78 -0.59
N ASP A 111 13.41 20.29 -1.31
CA ASP A 111 13.49 19.44 -2.49
C ASP A 111 12.75 20.02 -3.72
N VAL A 112 12.36 21.29 -3.63
CA VAL A 112 11.66 22.02 -4.70
C VAL A 112 12.65 22.87 -5.50
N LEU A 113 12.53 22.80 -6.83
CA LEU A 113 13.18 23.71 -7.77
C LEU A 113 12.13 24.70 -8.29
N THR A 114 12.30 26.00 -8.02
CA THR A 114 11.28 27.00 -8.35
C THR A 114 11.84 28.42 -8.49
N ASP A 115 11.21 29.24 -9.33
CA ASP A 115 11.44 30.69 -9.43
C ASP A 115 10.21 31.52 -9.01
N ILE A 116 9.22 30.90 -8.33
CA ILE A 116 8.02 31.58 -7.82
C ILE A 116 8.39 32.83 -7.03
N ASP A 117 7.73 33.96 -7.31
CA ASP A 117 7.96 35.21 -6.59
C ASP A 117 7.50 35.12 -5.12
N LEU A 118 8.46 34.89 -4.22
CA LEU A 118 8.19 34.78 -2.78
C LEU A 118 7.80 36.14 -2.16
N GLY A 119 8.20 37.25 -2.77
CA GLY A 119 7.82 38.59 -2.32
C GLY A 119 6.33 38.85 -2.56
N ALA A 120 5.86 38.56 -3.78
CA ALA A 120 4.44 38.65 -4.13
C ALA A 120 3.56 37.74 -3.24
N LEU A 121 4.05 36.54 -2.90
CA LEU A 121 3.37 35.63 -1.97
C LEU A 121 3.22 36.24 -0.57
N VAL A 122 4.29 36.84 -0.02
CA VAL A 122 4.28 37.51 1.29
C VAL A 122 3.36 38.75 1.28
N ASP A 123 3.39 39.54 0.22
CA ASP A 123 2.53 40.72 0.09
C ASP A 123 1.05 40.34 -0.01
N PHE A 124 0.73 39.26 -0.73
CA PHE A 124 -0.61 38.70 -0.79
C PHE A 124 -1.10 38.22 0.59
N HIS A 125 -0.25 37.48 1.31
CA HIS A 125 -0.54 37.00 2.67
C HIS A 125 -0.92 38.15 3.61
N ARG A 126 -0.09 39.21 3.63
CA ARG A 126 -0.32 40.42 4.43
C ARG A 126 -1.58 41.15 4.03
N LYS A 127 -1.83 41.31 2.72
CA LYS A 127 -3.01 42.00 2.20
C LYS A 127 -4.31 41.30 2.58
N LYS A 128 -4.31 39.96 2.61
CA LYS A 128 -5.49 39.15 2.96
C LYS A 128 -5.67 38.94 4.47
N GLY A 129 -4.67 39.28 5.29
CA GLY A 129 -4.69 39.02 6.73
C GLY A 129 -4.82 37.52 7.02
N ALA A 130 -4.14 36.70 6.22
CA ALA A 130 -4.23 35.25 6.30
C ALA A 130 -3.49 34.72 7.53
N ALA A 131 -4.00 33.65 8.15
CA ALA A 131 -3.25 32.88 9.14
C ALA A 131 -2.21 32.00 8.44
N VAL A 132 -2.58 31.44 7.29
CA VAL A 132 -1.71 30.69 6.39
C VAL A 132 -2.04 31.04 4.94
N THR A 133 -1.02 31.28 4.12
CA THR A 133 -1.13 31.33 2.67
C THR A 133 -0.32 30.21 2.04
N ILE A 134 -0.96 29.41 1.19
CA ILE A 134 -0.35 28.32 0.42
C ILE A 134 -0.05 28.84 -1.00
N ALA A 135 1.19 28.72 -1.48
CA ALA A 135 1.47 28.94 -2.89
C ALA A 135 0.96 27.74 -3.71
N LEU A 136 0.20 28.02 -4.75
CA LEU A 136 -0.45 27.05 -5.61
C LEU A 136 0.09 27.16 -7.03
N THR A 137 0.29 26.02 -7.68
CA THR A 137 0.56 25.95 -9.13
C THR A 137 -0.43 25.02 -9.81
N THR A 138 -0.56 25.11 -11.13
CA THR A 138 -1.45 24.24 -11.91
C THR A 138 -0.63 23.12 -12.56
N VAL A 139 -1.06 21.87 -12.40
CA VAL A 139 -0.42 20.69 -13.00
C VAL A 139 -1.43 19.82 -13.74
N GLU A 140 -0.98 19.13 -14.79
CA GLU A 140 -1.86 18.24 -15.58
C GLU A 140 -2.31 17.00 -14.81
N THR A 141 -1.48 16.47 -13.90
CA THR A 141 -1.77 15.27 -13.10
C THR A 141 -1.55 15.54 -11.61
N PRO A 142 -2.61 15.82 -10.83
CA PRO A 142 -2.47 16.26 -9.44
C PRO A 142 -2.43 15.13 -8.39
N LEU A 143 -2.49 13.85 -8.79
CA LEU A 143 -2.63 12.71 -7.88
C LEU A 143 -1.50 12.55 -6.85
N GLU A 144 -0.30 13.03 -7.19
CA GLU A 144 0.86 12.94 -6.30
C GLU A 144 0.92 14.07 -5.25
N TYR A 145 0.00 15.03 -5.31
CA TYR A 145 0.03 16.29 -4.56
C TYR A 145 -1.28 16.55 -3.81
N GLY A 146 -1.29 17.59 -2.97
CA GLY A 146 -2.52 18.09 -2.36
C GLY A 146 -3.29 19.00 -3.30
N VAL A 147 -4.54 18.67 -3.63
CA VAL A 147 -5.42 19.49 -4.45
C VAL A 147 -6.15 20.54 -3.61
N VAL A 148 -6.23 21.75 -4.15
CA VAL A 148 -6.75 22.92 -3.42
C VAL A 148 -7.80 23.63 -4.27
N ALA A 149 -8.98 23.89 -3.69
CA ALA A 149 -10.00 24.73 -4.27
C ALA A 149 -10.05 26.06 -3.52
N CYS A 150 -10.12 27.14 -4.29
CA CYS A 150 -10.23 28.49 -3.78
C CYS A 150 -11.46 29.18 -4.35
N ASP A 151 -12.03 30.12 -3.59
CA ASP A 151 -13.00 31.07 -4.13
C ASP A 151 -12.30 32.18 -4.96
N GLU A 152 -13.09 33.12 -5.49
CA GLU A 152 -12.60 34.25 -6.30
C GLU A 152 -11.61 35.15 -5.56
N ASP A 153 -11.69 35.19 -4.22
CA ASP A 153 -10.81 35.98 -3.36
C ASP A 153 -9.54 35.21 -2.95
N GLY A 154 -9.40 33.96 -3.40
CA GLY A 154 -8.29 33.08 -3.07
C GLY A 154 -8.43 32.40 -1.70
N ARG A 155 -9.59 32.46 -1.03
CA ARG A 155 -9.80 31.75 0.23
C ARG A 155 -9.94 30.26 -0.07
N VAL A 156 -9.22 29.42 0.68
CA VAL A 156 -9.31 27.96 0.50
C VAL A 156 -10.67 27.47 1.01
N THR A 157 -11.43 26.82 0.15
CA THR A 157 -12.74 26.24 0.46
C THR A 157 -12.66 24.73 0.65
N ARG A 158 -11.71 24.07 -0.02
CA ARG A 158 -11.48 22.63 0.08
C ARG A 158 -10.00 22.32 -0.10
N PHE A 159 -9.50 21.38 0.69
CA PHE A 159 -8.14 20.86 0.61
C PHE A 159 -8.18 19.32 0.72
N TRP A 160 -7.45 18.62 -0.14
CA TRP A 160 -7.33 17.16 -0.05
C TRP A 160 -5.95 16.69 -0.48
N GLU A 161 -5.28 15.94 0.39
CA GLU A 161 -3.93 15.44 0.13
C GLU A 161 -3.96 14.14 -0.66
N LYS A 162 -3.25 14.08 -1.80
CA LYS A 162 -3.07 12.87 -2.63
C LYS A 162 -4.40 12.20 -3.00
N PRO A 163 -5.26 12.91 -3.74
CA PRO A 163 -6.54 12.38 -4.15
C PRO A 163 -6.35 11.17 -5.06
N SER A 164 -7.23 10.19 -4.96
CA SER A 164 -7.53 9.31 -6.08
C SER A 164 -8.24 10.09 -7.19
N TRP A 165 -8.29 9.55 -8.41
CA TRP A 165 -8.98 10.22 -9.53
C TRP A 165 -10.43 10.62 -9.24
N GLY A 166 -11.14 9.90 -8.37
CA GLY A 166 -12.51 10.23 -7.96
C GLY A 166 -12.60 11.35 -6.92
N GLU A 167 -11.48 11.76 -6.33
CA GLU A 167 -11.38 12.80 -5.31
C GLU A 167 -10.75 14.10 -5.85
N VAL A 168 -10.33 14.12 -7.13
CA VAL A 168 -9.75 15.30 -7.79
C VAL A 168 -10.87 16.30 -8.11
N PHE A 169 -10.82 17.48 -7.49
CA PHE A 169 -11.78 18.57 -7.72
C PHE A 169 -11.13 19.87 -8.22
N SER A 170 -9.80 19.89 -8.41
CA SER A 170 -9.02 21.06 -8.83
C SER A 170 -7.71 20.61 -9.48
N ASP A 171 -7.19 21.41 -10.41
CA ASP A 171 -5.87 21.28 -11.02
C ASP A 171 -4.78 22.08 -10.27
N LYS A 172 -5.20 22.89 -9.28
CA LYS A 172 -4.31 23.66 -8.40
C LYS A 172 -3.79 22.78 -7.28
N VAL A 173 -2.47 22.70 -7.18
CA VAL A 173 -1.79 21.84 -6.22
C VAL A 173 -0.94 22.64 -5.23
N ASN A 174 -0.82 22.08 -4.03
CA ASN A 174 0.08 22.54 -2.99
C ASN A 174 1.54 22.40 -3.45
N THR A 175 2.28 23.52 -3.45
CA THR A 175 3.69 23.58 -3.87
C THR A 175 4.70 23.20 -2.76
N GLY A 176 4.25 23.05 -1.51
CA GLY A 176 5.12 22.92 -0.35
C GLY A 176 5.74 24.23 0.12
N ILE A 177 5.21 25.38 -0.34
CA ILE A 177 5.65 26.73 0.03
C ILE A 177 4.48 27.46 0.72
N TYR A 178 4.73 27.95 1.94
CA TYR A 178 3.71 28.55 2.81
C TYR A 178 4.22 29.83 3.46
N VAL A 179 3.35 30.82 3.65
CA VAL A 179 3.57 31.94 4.58
C VAL A 179 2.64 31.76 5.77
N ILE A 180 3.18 31.79 6.98
CA ILE A 180 2.49 31.37 8.20
C ILE A 180 2.65 32.42 9.30
N GLU A 181 1.56 32.70 10.01
CA GLU A 181 1.59 33.48 11.24
C GLU A 181 1.95 32.62 12.46
N PRO A 182 2.79 33.12 13.41
CA PRO A 182 3.25 32.35 14.56
C PRO A 182 2.16 31.72 15.41
N GLU A 183 0.99 32.36 15.54
CA GLU A 183 -0.10 31.84 16.37
C GLU A 183 -0.65 30.49 15.88
N VAL A 184 -0.48 30.18 14.59
CA VAL A 184 -0.89 28.90 14.00
C VAL A 184 -0.15 27.72 14.64
N LEU A 185 1.10 27.92 15.07
CA LEU A 185 1.88 26.88 15.73
C LEU A 185 1.26 26.44 17.06
N GLY A 186 0.46 27.29 17.71
CA GLY A 186 -0.23 26.98 18.96
C GLY A 186 -1.26 25.84 18.84
N VAL A 187 -1.71 25.53 17.62
CA VAL A 187 -2.65 24.42 17.33
C VAL A 187 -1.95 23.06 17.33
N ILE A 188 -0.63 23.04 17.16
CA ILE A 188 0.14 21.80 17.01
C ILE A 188 0.60 21.30 18.39
N GLU A 189 0.21 20.09 18.76
CA GLU A 189 0.64 19.45 20.02
C GLU A 189 2.15 19.11 19.97
N PRO A 190 2.95 19.52 20.97
CA PRO A 190 4.38 19.20 21.02
C PRO A 190 4.66 17.69 21.06
N GLY A 191 5.70 17.25 20.35
CA GLY A 191 6.18 15.86 20.39
C GLY A 191 5.30 14.84 19.66
N ARG A 192 4.29 15.28 18.89
CA ARG A 192 3.46 14.40 18.05
C ARG A 192 3.83 14.52 16.58
N VAL A 193 3.66 13.41 15.86
CA VAL A 193 3.74 13.40 14.40
C VAL A 193 2.55 14.20 13.85
N PHE A 194 2.83 15.28 13.14
CA PHE A 194 1.85 16.24 12.65
C PHE A 194 2.27 16.81 11.30
N ASP A 195 1.37 16.76 10.31
CA ASP A 195 1.63 17.19 8.94
C ASP A 195 0.81 18.41 8.52
N PHE A 196 1.38 19.26 7.66
CA PHE A 196 0.69 20.43 7.13
C PHE A 196 -0.59 20.04 6.37
N SER A 197 -0.44 19.20 5.34
CA SER A 197 -1.54 18.80 4.47
C SER A 197 -2.56 17.88 5.15
N GLN A 198 -2.12 16.92 5.98
CA GLN A 198 -3.00 15.90 6.54
C GLN A 198 -3.66 16.32 7.85
N ASN A 199 -3.08 17.28 8.58
CA ASN A 199 -3.56 17.67 9.90
C ASN A 199 -3.84 19.17 9.97
N LEU A 200 -2.83 20.03 9.73
CA LEU A 200 -2.97 21.46 10.00
C LEU A 200 -4.03 22.13 9.12
N PHE A 201 -3.97 21.96 7.79
CA PHE A 201 -4.90 22.64 6.88
C PHE A 201 -6.36 22.19 7.07
N PRO A 202 -6.67 20.88 7.20
CA PRO A 202 -8.03 20.44 7.57
C PRO A 202 -8.54 21.07 8.87
N LEU A 203 -7.72 21.12 9.92
CA LEU A 203 -8.10 21.72 11.20
C LEU A 203 -8.35 23.22 11.11
N LEU A 204 -7.53 23.96 10.33
CA LEU A 204 -7.73 25.38 10.12
C LEU A 204 -9.02 25.66 9.32
N LEU A 205 -9.33 24.82 8.33
CA LEU A 205 -10.57 24.92 7.54
C LEU A 205 -11.81 24.65 8.41
N GLU A 206 -11.79 23.57 9.21
CA GLU A 206 -12.87 23.24 10.15
C GLU A 206 -13.08 24.35 11.19
N ALA A 207 -12.00 24.95 11.67
CA ALA A 207 -12.05 26.07 12.62
C ALA A 207 -12.40 27.44 11.97
N GLY A 208 -12.62 27.49 10.66
CA GLY A 208 -12.93 28.71 9.92
C GLY A 208 -11.81 29.75 9.93
N ARG A 209 -10.57 29.35 10.21
CA ARG A 209 -9.39 30.23 10.24
C ARG A 209 -9.07 30.72 8.81
N PRO A 210 -8.48 31.91 8.66
CA PRO A 210 -8.21 32.50 7.35
C PRO A 210 -7.06 31.76 6.63
N LEU A 211 -7.40 30.72 5.86
CA LEU A 211 -6.51 29.96 4.99
C LEU A 211 -6.71 30.42 3.53
N PHE A 212 -5.64 30.83 2.87
CA PHE A 212 -5.68 31.35 1.49
C PHE A 212 -4.73 30.61 0.56
N GLY A 213 -5.11 30.50 -0.71
CA GLY A 213 -4.27 30.03 -1.80
C GLY A 213 -3.82 31.20 -2.67
N PHE A 214 -2.52 31.29 -2.94
CA PHE A 214 -1.94 32.22 -3.89
C PHE A 214 -1.59 31.46 -5.17
N ALA A 215 -2.30 31.74 -6.27
CA ALA A 215 -1.98 31.17 -7.57
C ALA A 215 -0.66 31.78 -8.06
N ALA A 216 0.43 31.04 -7.88
CA ALA A 216 1.77 31.47 -8.21
C ALA A 216 2.03 31.30 -9.71
N GLU A 217 2.68 32.31 -10.30
CA GLU A 217 3.28 32.22 -11.63
C GLU A 217 4.76 31.85 -11.47
N GLY A 218 5.30 31.15 -12.47
CA GLY A 218 6.70 30.69 -12.49
C GLY A 218 6.85 29.18 -12.64
N TYR A 219 8.09 28.75 -12.78
CA TYR A 219 8.53 27.37 -12.74
C TYR A 219 8.42 26.80 -11.33
N TRP A 220 7.88 25.59 -11.24
CA TRP A 220 7.89 24.79 -10.02
C TRP A 220 8.05 23.31 -10.38
N CYS A 221 8.94 22.63 -9.67
CA CYS A 221 9.16 21.20 -9.79
C CYS A 221 9.51 20.61 -8.41
N ASP A 222 8.62 19.78 -7.86
CA ASP A 222 8.97 18.85 -6.78
C ASP A 222 9.77 17.69 -7.38
N ILE A 223 11.03 17.57 -6.99
CA ILE A 223 11.92 16.49 -7.44
C ILE A 223 11.61 15.24 -6.62
N GLY A 224 10.39 14.70 -6.76
CA GLY A 224 9.88 13.57 -5.98
C GLY A 224 10.34 12.21 -6.47
N ASN A 225 10.58 12.05 -7.77
CA ASN A 225 10.91 10.79 -8.43
C ASN A 225 11.95 10.96 -9.54
N LEU A 226 12.42 9.83 -10.12
CA LEU A 226 13.49 9.83 -11.13
C LEU A 226 13.11 10.53 -12.45
N ALA A 227 11.84 10.48 -12.84
CA ALA A 227 11.37 11.16 -14.04
C ALA A 227 11.42 12.67 -13.85
N GLN A 228 10.92 13.18 -12.72
CA GLN A 228 11.03 14.59 -12.33
C GLN A 228 12.50 15.02 -12.20
N TYR A 229 13.36 14.17 -11.66
CA TYR A 229 14.80 14.43 -11.55
C TYR A 229 15.47 14.63 -12.91
N LEU A 230 15.19 13.76 -13.89
CA LEU A 230 15.68 13.91 -15.26
C LEU A 230 15.08 15.15 -15.93
N GLN A 231 13.78 15.36 -15.77
CA GLN A 231 13.08 16.51 -16.34
C GLN A 231 13.67 17.84 -15.82
N ALA A 232 13.98 17.93 -14.53
CA ALA A 232 14.60 19.12 -13.93
C ALA A 232 15.95 19.45 -14.58
N HIS A 233 16.76 18.45 -14.97
CA HIS A 233 18.00 18.69 -15.71
C HIS A 233 17.73 19.25 -17.10
N VAL A 234 16.74 18.70 -17.81
CA VAL A 234 16.33 19.20 -19.13
C VAL A 234 15.85 20.64 -19.02
N ASP A 235 15.01 20.94 -18.03
CA ASP A 235 14.43 22.27 -17.84
C ASP A 235 15.50 23.32 -17.56
N ILE A 236 16.50 22.98 -16.73
CA ILE A 236 17.65 23.86 -16.47
C ILE A 236 18.45 24.10 -17.76
N LEU A 237 18.80 23.04 -18.48
CA LEU A 237 19.58 23.12 -19.72
C LEU A 237 18.84 23.85 -20.85
N GLU A 238 17.52 23.87 -20.82
CA GLU A 238 16.70 24.58 -21.79
C GLU A 238 16.40 26.03 -21.40
N GLY A 239 16.77 26.44 -20.18
CA GLY A 239 16.57 27.79 -19.65
C GLY A 239 15.16 28.04 -19.14
N ARG A 240 14.38 27.00 -18.81
CA ARG A 240 12.98 27.11 -18.36
C ARG A 240 12.81 27.45 -16.87
N THR A 241 13.88 27.34 -16.09
CA THR A 241 13.83 27.43 -14.61
C THR A 241 14.26 28.77 -14.04
N GLY A 242 14.71 29.71 -14.88
CA GLY A 242 15.29 30.99 -14.43
C GLY A 242 16.68 30.87 -13.77
N PHE A 243 17.21 29.66 -13.59
CA PHE A 243 18.54 29.45 -13.01
C PHE A 243 19.65 29.46 -14.07
N THR A 244 20.80 30.05 -13.72
CA THR A 244 22.00 30.05 -14.56
C THR A 244 22.75 28.74 -14.43
N VAL A 245 23.14 28.17 -15.57
CA VAL A 245 24.04 27.01 -15.63
C VAL A 245 25.48 27.47 -15.42
N GLU A 246 26.22 26.81 -14.52
CA GLU A 246 27.63 27.12 -14.27
C GLU A 246 28.52 26.67 -15.46
N GLY A 247 29.47 27.52 -15.86
CA GLY A 247 30.47 27.22 -16.90
C GLY A 247 30.52 28.26 -18.02
N SER A 248 31.58 28.22 -18.82
CA SER A 248 31.71 29.03 -20.05
C SER A 248 30.98 28.35 -21.20
N GLU A 249 30.23 29.12 -21.99
CA GLU A 249 29.52 28.61 -23.16
C GLU A 249 30.50 28.44 -24.34
N LEU A 250 30.68 27.20 -24.82
CA LEU A 250 31.60 26.85 -25.91
C LEU A 250 30.91 26.82 -27.29
N GLY A 251 29.58 26.75 -27.32
CA GLY A 251 28.73 26.68 -28.51
C GLY A 251 27.25 26.70 -28.11
N GLU A 252 26.32 26.53 -29.06
CA GLU A 252 24.87 26.64 -28.79
C GLU A 252 24.42 25.72 -27.63
N ARG A 253 24.22 26.33 -26.44
CA ARG A 253 23.79 25.64 -25.21
C ARG A 253 24.75 24.55 -24.73
N ILE A 254 26.07 24.76 -24.86
CA ILE A 254 27.10 23.85 -24.34
C ILE A 254 27.90 24.59 -23.28
N TRP A 255 27.64 24.27 -22.01
CA TRP A 255 28.35 24.83 -20.85
C TRP A 255 29.49 23.92 -20.43
N VAL A 256 30.68 24.50 -20.30
CA VAL A 256 31.91 23.78 -19.94
C VAL A 256 32.54 24.43 -18.71
N GLY A 257 32.76 23.62 -17.68
CA GLY A 257 33.47 24.03 -16.47
C GLY A 257 34.97 24.25 -16.70
N PRO A 258 35.69 24.79 -15.70
CA PRO A 258 37.13 24.96 -15.78
C PRO A 258 37.88 23.62 -15.90
N GLU A 259 39.07 23.66 -16.48
CA GLU A 259 40.02 22.52 -16.53
C GLU A 259 39.49 21.26 -17.25
N VAL A 260 38.60 21.43 -18.22
CA VAL A 260 38.11 20.32 -19.05
C VAL A 260 39.08 20.04 -20.22
N ASP A 261 39.50 18.78 -20.35
CA ASP A 261 40.33 18.29 -21.46
C ASP A 261 39.46 17.61 -22.53
N ILE A 262 39.45 18.16 -23.74
CA ILE A 262 38.67 17.66 -24.88
C ILE A 262 39.65 17.21 -25.98
N ALA A 263 39.77 15.90 -26.17
CA ALA A 263 40.64 15.33 -27.20
C ALA A 263 40.13 15.62 -28.63
N PRO A 264 40.98 15.47 -29.67
CA PRO A 264 40.55 15.65 -31.06
C PRO A 264 39.40 14.72 -31.46
N ALA A 265 38.57 15.19 -32.40
CA ALA A 265 37.43 14.45 -32.95
C ALA A 265 36.33 14.06 -31.94
N VAL A 266 36.24 14.74 -30.80
CA VAL A 266 35.07 14.64 -29.91
C VAL A 266 33.89 15.38 -30.55
N GLU A 267 32.72 14.76 -30.57
CA GLU A 267 31.48 15.36 -31.08
C GLU A 267 30.59 15.78 -29.89
N LEU A 268 30.32 17.07 -29.78
CA LEU A 268 29.43 17.65 -28.76
C LEU A 268 28.19 18.24 -29.45
N ARG A 269 26.99 17.87 -28.97
CA ARG A 269 25.71 18.42 -29.46
C ARG A 269 24.85 18.84 -28.28
N GLY A 270 24.52 20.14 -28.22
CA GLY A 270 23.73 20.75 -27.15
C GLY A 270 22.29 20.21 -27.03
N PRO A 271 21.61 20.45 -25.90
CA PRO A 271 22.15 21.20 -24.76
C PRO A 271 22.97 20.30 -23.80
N LEU A 272 24.11 20.79 -23.30
CA LEU A 272 25.07 20.01 -22.52
C LEU A 272 25.64 20.81 -21.35
N LEU A 273 25.78 20.17 -20.19
CA LEU A 273 26.60 20.67 -19.08
C LEU A 273 27.76 19.71 -18.82
N ILE A 274 28.99 20.20 -18.95
CA ILE A 274 30.23 19.46 -18.69
C ILE A 274 30.90 20.06 -17.46
N GLY A 275 30.93 19.33 -16.35
CA GLY A 275 31.52 19.78 -15.10
C GLY A 275 33.04 19.95 -15.16
N ALA A 276 33.58 20.65 -14.16
CA ALA A 276 35.01 20.94 -14.06
C ALA A 276 35.88 19.66 -14.05
N GLY A 277 37.07 19.72 -14.64
CA GLY A 277 38.05 18.62 -14.61
C GLY A 277 37.67 17.38 -15.43
N CYS A 278 36.65 17.45 -16.30
CA CYS A 278 36.28 16.32 -17.15
C CYS A 278 37.34 16.05 -18.24
N CYS A 279 37.52 14.77 -18.60
CA CYS A 279 38.39 14.35 -19.69
C CYS A 279 37.60 13.56 -20.73
N LEU A 280 37.54 14.06 -21.98
CA LEU A 280 36.83 13.44 -23.09
C LEU A 280 37.81 12.86 -24.10
N GLY A 281 37.83 11.53 -24.23
CA GLY A 281 38.76 10.81 -25.12
C GLY A 281 38.40 10.91 -26.60
N THR A 282 39.40 10.70 -27.48
CA THR A 282 39.28 10.82 -28.94
C THR A 282 38.08 10.05 -29.50
N GLY A 283 37.26 10.73 -30.31
CA GLY A 283 36.08 10.14 -30.94
C GLY A 283 34.87 9.96 -30.03
N ALA A 284 34.91 10.42 -28.77
CA ALA A 284 33.75 10.37 -27.89
C ALA A 284 32.62 11.27 -28.42
N ARG A 285 31.37 10.88 -28.13
CA ARG A 285 30.16 11.58 -28.57
C ARG A 285 29.25 11.88 -27.40
N VAL A 286 28.99 13.15 -27.14
CA VAL A 286 28.05 13.58 -26.09
C VAL A 286 26.92 14.37 -26.73
N GLU A 287 25.70 13.86 -26.62
CA GLU A 287 24.50 14.44 -27.24
C GLU A 287 23.43 14.76 -26.19
N GLY A 288 22.94 15.99 -26.23
CA GLY A 288 22.03 16.54 -25.25
C GLY A 288 20.59 16.00 -25.32
N PRO A 289 19.76 16.33 -24.32
CA PRO A 289 20.14 16.96 -23.04
C PRO A 289 20.98 16.02 -22.16
N ALA A 290 22.21 16.40 -21.80
CA ALA A 290 23.08 15.56 -20.98
C ALA A 290 23.92 16.39 -20.01
N VAL A 291 24.18 15.81 -18.84
CA VAL A 291 24.97 16.44 -17.78
C VAL A 291 26.08 15.50 -17.34
N LEU A 292 27.31 15.99 -17.39
CA LEU A 292 28.48 15.36 -16.80
C LEU A 292 28.86 16.15 -15.55
N GLY A 293 28.99 15.45 -14.43
CA GLY A 293 29.49 15.95 -13.16
C GLY A 293 30.95 16.37 -13.23
N ARG A 294 31.55 16.63 -12.07
CA ARG A 294 32.97 16.97 -11.97
C ARG A 294 33.85 15.74 -12.17
N GLU A 295 35.01 15.94 -12.79
CA GLU A 295 36.05 14.91 -12.95
C GLU A 295 35.54 13.62 -13.62
N VAL A 296 34.60 13.74 -14.55
CA VAL A 296 34.10 12.60 -15.32
C VAL A 296 35.09 12.25 -16.44
N ILE A 297 35.46 10.98 -16.53
CA ILE A 297 36.36 10.47 -17.57
C ILE A 297 35.54 9.69 -18.60
N VAL A 298 35.52 10.17 -19.85
CA VAL A 298 34.86 9.52 -20.97
C VAL A 298 35.89 8.90 -21.90
N GLY A 299 35.87 7.57 -22.02
CA GLY A 299 36.78 6.81 -22.88
C GLY A 299 36.58 7.10 -24.37
N GLY A 300 37.63 6.85 -25.17
CA GLY A 300 37.57 7.05 -26.61
C GLY A 300 36.45 6.26 -27.28
N GLN A 301 35.77 6.89 -28.24
CA GLN A 301 34.60 6.37 -28.95
C GLN A 301 33.39 5.98 -28.07
N ALA A 302 33.35 6.40 -26.80
CA ALA A 302 32.15 6.25 -25.99
C ALA A 302 31.04 7.22 -26.44
N SER A 303 29.78 6.85 -26.24
CA SER A 303 28.62 7.66 -26.60
C SER A 303 27.67 7.84 -25.43
N ILE A 304 27.42 9.10 -25.05
CA ILE A 304 26.51 9.48 -23.97
C ILE A 304 25.39 10.32 -24.59
N LYS A 305 24.13 9.93 -24.36
CA LYS A 305 22.95 10.64 -24.88
C LYS A 305 21.83 10.69 -23.88
N ARG A 306 21.17 11.85 -23.72
CA ARG A 306 20.01 12.01 -22.82
C ARG A 306 20.27 11.51 -21.39
N SER A 307 21.47 11.70 -20.86
CA SER A 307 21.90 11.01 -19.63
C SER A 307 22.56 11.96 -18.63
N VAL A 308 22.47 11.61 -17.36
CA VAL A 308 23.13 12.31 -16.26
C VAL A 308 24.23 11.41 -15.70
N VAL A 309 25.47 11.90 -15.65
CA VAL A 309 26.63 11.18 -15.14
C VAL A 309 27.19 11.95 -13.96
N GLY A 310 27.07 11.38 -12.75
CA GLY A 310 27.52 12.01 -11.52
C GLY A 310 29.04 12.07 -11.37
N ASP A 311 29.48 12.91 -10.43
CA ASP A 311 30.88 13.23 -10.17
C ASP A 311 31.82 12.01 -10.07
N HIS A 312 33.07 12.18 -10.49
CA HIS A 312 34.15 11.18 -10.43
C HIS A 312 33.84 9.84 -11.11
N SER A 313 32.87 9.83 -12.02
CA SER A 313 32.48 8.63 -12.77
C SER A 313 33.36 8.42 -13.99
N ARG A 314 33.52 7.16 -14.39
CA ARG A 314 34.28 6.75 -15.56
C ARG A 314 33.41 5.95 -16.52
N VAL A 315 33.35 6.40 -17.76
CA VAL A 315 32.71 5.71 -18.88
C VAL A 315 33.81 5.10 -19.76
N GLY A 316 33.84 3.77 -19.87
CA GLY A 316 34.87 3.05 -20.63
C GLY A 316 34.85 3.31 -22.13
N ARG A 317 35.88 2.83 -22.85
CA ARG A 317 35.96 2.97 -24.32
C ARG A 317 34.80 2.21 -24.97
N LEU A 318 34.25 2.75 -26.07
CA LEU A 318 33.14 2.13 -26.80
C LEU A 318 31.88 1.87 -25.92
N ALA A 319 31.75 2.51 -24.77
CA ALA A 319 30.57 2.38 -23.93
C ALA A 319 29.43 3.25 -24.46
N GLU A 320 28.19 2.80 -24.28
CA GLU A 320 26.97 3.50 -24.69
C GLU A 320 26.10 3.77 -23.46
N VAL A 321 25.77 5.04 -23.21
CA VAL A 321 24.87 5.45 -22.14
C VAL A 321 23.73 6.26 -22.75
N ARG A 322 22.51 5.75 -22.66
CA ARG A 322 21.31 6.30 -23.29
C ARG A 322 20.20 6.46 -22.25
N GLY A 323 19.68 7.68 -22.05
CA GLY A 323 18.51 7.89 -21.19
C GLY A 323 18.72 7.49 -19.72
N ALA A 324 19.95 7.44 -19.22
CA ALA A 324 20.28 6.80 -17.95
C ALA A 324 20.85 7.79 -16.93
N VAL A 325 20.76 7.41 -15.64
CA VAL A 325 21.35 8.16 -14.54
C VAL A 325 22.46 7.33 -13.90
N LEU A 326 23.67 7.89 -13.85
CA LEU A 326 24.80 7.33 -13.11
C LEU A 326 25.06 8.22 -11.90
N GLY A 327 25.12 7.63 -10.72
CA GLY A 327 25.50 8.29 -9.48
C GLY A 327 26.99 8.66 -9.46
N ARG A 328 27.48 9.03 -8.28
CA ARG A 328 28.89 9.39 -8.07
C ARG A 328 29.81 8.18 -8.12
N GLY A 329 30.97 8.31 -8.75
CA GLY A 329 32.02 7.29 -8.71
C GLY A 329 31.67 6.00 -9.45
N VAL A 330 30.69 6.04 -10.36
CA VAL A 330 30.30 4.88 -11.18
C VAL A 330 31.40 4.56 -12.17
N ARG A 331 31.77 3.28 -12.29
CA ARG A 331 32.83 2.81 -13.20
C ARG A 331 32.25 1.84 -14.20
N LEU A 332 32.06 2.31 -15.43
CA LEU A 332 31.73 1.45 -16.57
C LEU A 332 33.03 1.02 -17.25
N SER A 333 33.20 -0.29 -17.42
CA SER A 333 34.30 -0.85 -18.23
C SER A 333 34.07 -0.60 -19.72
N ASN A 334 34.97 -1.11 -20.57
CA ASN A 334 34.84 -0.95 -22.02
C ASN A 334 33.59 -1.69 -22.55
N ARG A 335 33.04 -1.20 -23.66
CA ARG A 335 31.92 -1.86 -24.39
C ARG A 335 30.67 -2.12 -23.53
N VAL A 336 30.46 -1.32 -22.48
CA VAL A 336 29.25 -1.39 -21.64
C VAL A 336 28.11 -0.62 -22.29
N ALA A 337 26.90 -1.17 -22.28
CA ALA A 337 25.70 -0.48 -22.74
C ALA A 337 24.71 -0.28 -21.59
N VAL A 338 24.22 0.94 -21.39
CA VAL A 338 23.21 1.31 -20.38
C VAL A 338 22.08 2.07 -21.07
N PHE A 339 20.84 1.59 -20.92
CA PHE A 339 19.68 2.08 -21.68
C PHE A 339 18.65 2.86 -20.84
N ASP A 340 17.63 3.38 -21.52
CA ASP A 340 16.72 4.40 -20.99
C ASP A 340 16.04 3.99 -19.67
N GLY A 341 16.00 4.91 -18.71
CA GLY A 341 15.42 4.70 -17.38
C GLY A 341 16.29 3.88 -16.42
N ALA A 342 17.45 3.36 -16.86
CA ALA A 342 18.37 2.68 -15.96
C ALA A 342 19.04 3.67 -15.00
N VAL A 343 19.20 3.24 -13.74
CA VAL A 343 19.84 4.04 -12.69
C VAL A 343 20.91 3.23 -11.98
N LEU A 344 22.16 3.66 -12.09
CA LEU A 344 23.27 3.10 -11.33
C LEU A 344 23.58 4.05 -10.18
N ALA A 345 23.46 3.57 -8.95
CA ALA A 345 23.75 4.38 -7.78
C ALA A 345 25.26 4.59 -7.57
N ASP A 346 25.61 5.27 -6.49
CA ASP A 346 27.00 5.61 -6.19
C ASP A 346 27.91 4.37 -6.09
N GLU A 347 29.13 4.52 -6.60
CA GLU A 347 30.21 3.51 -6.54
C GLU A 347 29.91 2.17 -7.23
N VAL A 348 28.92 2.13 -8.13
CA VAL A 348 28.64 0.93 -8.95
C VAL A 348 29.75 0.67 -9.96
N ARG A 349 30.16 -0.60 -10.10
CA ARG A 349 31.15 -1.07 -11.08
C ARG A 349 30.48 -2.01 -12.07
N VAL A 350 30.66 -1.77 -13.36
CA VAL A 350 30.09 -2.59 -14.43
C VAL A 350 31.22 -3.18 -15.26
N GLY A 351 31.27 -4.51 -15.33
CA GLY A 351 32.27 -5.28 -16.08
C GLY A 351 32.18 -5.07 -17.60
N GLU A 352 33.24 -5.43 -18.31
CA GLU A 352 33.35 -5.22 -19.75
C GLU A 352 32.30 -5.99 -20.55
N GLY A 353 31.77 -5.39 -21.62
CA GLY A 353 30.78 -6.04 -22.51
C GLY A 353 29.39 -6.22 -21.90
N THR A 354 29.14 -5.66 -20.71
CA THR A 354 27.88 -5.82 -19.99
C THR A 354 26.81 -4.86 -20.50
N THR A 355 25.58 -5.35 -20.59
CA THR A 355 24.40 -4.59 -21.02
C THR A 355 23.41 -4.45 -19.86
N VAL A 356 23.08 -3.22 -19.48
CA VAL A 356 22.04 -2.87 -18.52
C VAL A 356 20.78 -2.49 -19.28
N LYS A 357 19.73 -3.31 -19.16
CA LYS A 357 18.44 -3.10 -19.85
C LYS A 357 17.70 -1.86 -19.32
N PRO A 358 16.70 -1.36 -20.07
CA PRO A 358 15.87 -0.23 -19.64
C PRO A 358 15.24 -0.44 -18.26
N ASN A 359 15.05 0.65 -17.51
CA ASN A 359 14.43 0.68 -16.17
C ASN A 359 15.12 -0.18 -15.09
N VAL A 360 16.33 -0.67 -15.35
CA VAL A 360 17.12 -1.45 -14.38
C VAL A 360 17.81 -0.52 -13.39
N LYS A 361 17.61 -0.78 -12.11
CA LYS A 361 18.23 -0.05 -11.01
C LYS A 361 19.33 -0.90 -10.36
N VAL A 362 20.48 -0.30 -10.08
CA VAL A 362 21.61 -0.95 -9.39
C VAL A 362 21.95 -0.15 -8.14
N TRP A 363 21.94 -0.81 -6.98
CA TRP A 363 22.15 -0.19 -5.67
C TRP A 363 23.62 0.18 -5.44
N PRO A 364 23.91 1.04 -4.44
CA PRO A 364 25.28 1.53 -4.23
C PRO A 364 26.30 0.42 -4.00
N ALA A 365 27.54 0.69 -4.41
CA ALA A 365 28.72 -0.17 -4.20
C ALA A 365 28.59 -1.61 -4.74
N ARG A 366 27.74 -1.84 -5.75
CA ARG A 366 27.60 -3.15 -6.42
C ARG A 366 28.56 -3.31 -7.58
N SER A 367 28.98 -4.55 -7.83
CA SER A 367 29.78 -4.92 -9.01
C SER A 367 29.00 -5.87 -9.90
N VAL A 368 28.86 -5.54 -11.18
CA VAL A 368 28.27 -6.40 -12.21
C VAL A 368 29.40 -7.09 -12.95
N ALA A 369 29.32 -8.41 -13.09
CA ALA A 369 30.32 -9.19 -13.81
C ALA A 369 30.41 -8.76 -15.30
N PRO A 370 31.54 -9.01 -15.98
CA PRO A 370 31.67 -8.84 -17.42
C PRO A 370 30.68 -9.70 -18.22
N GLU A 371 30.45 -9.35 -19.47
CA GLU A 371 29.63 -10.06 -20.46
C GLU A 371 28.22 -10.44 -19.96
N THR A 372 27.69 -9.64 -19.04
CA THR A 372 26.39 -9.89 -18.40
C THR A 372 25.30 -9.08 -19.10
N VAL A 373 24.11 -9.66 -19.29
CA VAL A 373 22.91 -8.90 -19.66
C VAL A 373 22.04 -8.77 -18.43
N LEU A 374 22.03 -7.58 -17.85
CA LEU A 374 21.25 -7.29 -16.67
C LEU A 374 19.82 -6.90 -17.08
N GLY A 375 18.90 -7.86 -16.97
CA GLY A 375 17.47 -7.70 -17.29
C GLY A 375 16.58 -7.35 -16.10
N SER A 376 17.11 -7.38 -14.89
CA SER A 376 16.39 -7.06 -13.66
C SER A 376 17.26 -6.20 -12.74
N SER A 377 16.60 -5.33 -11.97
CA SER A 377 17.27 -4.49 -10.98
C SER A 377 18.07 -5.32 -9.99
N LEU A 378 19.33 -4.96 -9.76
CA LEU A 378 20.17 -5.49 -8.67
C LEU A 378 19.80 -4.77 -7.37
N VAL A 379 18.54 -4.91 -7.02
CA VAL A 379 18.05 -4.85 -5.65
C VAL A 379 18.46 -6.17 -5.00
N TRP A 380 18.49 -6.25 -3.68
CA TRP A 380 18.20 -7.55 -3.11
C TRP A 380 16.83 -8.03 -3.63
N GLY A 381 16.82 -9.08 -4.48
CA GLY A 381 15.68 -9.71 -5.18
C GLY A 381 14.54 -8.84 -5.76
N ARG A 382 13.55 -9.52 -6.37
CA ARG A 382 12.40 -8.92 -7.05
C ARG A 382 11.61 -8.02 -6.08
N ALA A 383 11.35 -6.76 -6.47
CA ALA A 383 10.39 -5.92 -5.77
C ALA A 383 8.97 -6.36 -6.15
N TRP A 384 8.21 -6.79 -5.16
CA TRP A 384 6.75 -6.73 -5.16
C TRP A 384 6.34 -5.34 -4.67
N GLY A 385 5.47 -4.67 -5.42
CA GLY A 385 5.00 -3.31 -5.15
C GLY A 385 3.71 -3.27 -4.31
N TYR A 386 3.19 -2.06 -4.11
CA TYR A 386 1.87 -1.82 -3.49
C TYR A 386 0.77 -2.65 -4.18
N GLY A 387 -0.16 -3.23 -3.40
CA GLY A 387 -1.22 -4.09 -3.93
C GLY A 387 -0.88 -5.59 -3.98
N THR A 388 0.10 -6.02 -3.17
CA THR A 388 0.49 -7.43 -2.99
C THR A 388 -0.52 -8.20 -2.13
N PHE A 389 -1.08 -7.52 -1.12
CA PHE A 389 -2.09 -8.07 -0.24
C PHE A 389 -3.49 -7.74 -0.79
N GLY A 390 -4.13 -8.74 -1.39
CA GLY A 390 -5.53 -8.68 -1.79
C GLY A 390 -6.49 -9.09 -0.66
N ASP A 391 -7.77 -9.22 -0.97
CA ASP A 391 -8.76 -9.77 -0.03
C ASP A 391 -8.42 -11.23 0.30
N GLY A 392 -8.14 -11.51 1.58
CA GLY A 392 -7.69 -12.83 2.06
C GLY A 392 -6.17 -13.05 2.09
N GLY A 393 -5.32 -12.09 1.70
CA GLY A 393 -3.86 -12.20 1.81
C GLY A 393 -3.12 -12.13 0.47
N VAL A 394 -1.99 -12.82 0.34
CA VAL A 394 -1.15 -12.81 -0.88
C VAL A 394 -1.46 -14.03 -1.73
N LYS A 395 -1.84 -13.82 -2.99
CA LYS A 395 -2.21 -14.89 -3.93
C LYS A 395 -1.31 -14.85 -5.16
N GLY A 396 -1.09 -16.00 -5.77
CA GLY A 396 -0.36 -16.05 -7.04
C GLY A 396 -0.15 -17.45 -7.58
N ALA A 397 0.12 -17.54 -8.87
CA ALA A 397 0.54 -18.78 -9.50
C ALA A 397 1.90 -19.24 -8.92
N VAL A 398 2.00 -20.53 -8.59
CA VAL A 398 3.17 -21.13 -7.96
C VAL A 398 4.37 -21.01 -8.89
N ASN A 399 5.48 -20.50 -8.39
CA ASN A 399 6.73 -20.23 -9.11
C ASN A 399 6.65 -19.22 -10.27
N VAL A 400 5.52 -18.52 -10.43
CA VAL A 400 5.35 -17.46 -11.43
C VAL A 400 5.22 -16.13 -10.69
N ASP A 401 4.12 -16.00 -9.95
CA ASP A 401 3.84 -14.86 -9.09
C ASP A 401 4.42 -15.18 -7.70
N LEU A 402 3.94 -16.25 -7.07
CA LEU A 402 4.37 -16.61 -5.73
C LEU A 402 5.53 -17.61 -5.78
N VAL A 403 6.74 -17.19 -5.36
CA VAL A 403 7.95 -18.03 -5.25
C VAL A 403 8.39 -18.19 -3.78
N PRO A 404 9.07 -19.29 -3.39
CA PRO A 404 9.47 -19.53 -2.01
C PRO A 404 10.28 -18.39 -1.38
N GLU A 405 11.13 -17.72 -2.16
CA GLU A 405 11.92 -16.58 -1.71
C GLU A 405 11.02 -15.42 -1.26
N THR A 406 9.91 -15.18 -1.98
CA THR A 406 8.92 -14.17 -1.62
C THR A 406 8.21 -14.56 -0.32
N ALA A 407 7.83 -15.82 -0.16
CA ALA A 407 7.23 -16.31 1.08
C ALA A 407 8.19 -16.16 2.29
N ALA A 408 9.48 -16.46 2.12
CA ALA A 408 10.47 -16.22 3.18
C ALA A 408 10.62 -14.74 3.55
N ARG A 409 10.56 -13.84 2.56
CA ARG A 409 10.57 -12.39 2.83
C ARG A 409 9.31 -11.94 3.55
N LEU A 410 8.14 -12.37 3.10
CA LEU A 410 6.87 -12.08 3.77
C LEU A 410 6.86 -12.58 5.22
N GLY A 411 7.37 -13.79 5.47
CA GLY A 411 7.55 -14.33 6.81
C GLY A 411 8.46 -13.46 7.68
N ALA A 412 9.58 -12.99 7.13
CA ALA A 412 10.50 -12.13 7.86
C ALA A 412 9.95 -10.73 8.13
N VAL A 413 9.24 -10.12 7.17
CA VAL A 413 8.55 -8.84 7.34
C VAL A 413 7.45 -8.94 8.39
N PHE A 414 6.66 -10.02 8.34
CA PHE A 414 5.62 -10.30 9.33
C PHE A 414 6.21 -10.55 10.72
N GLY A 415 7.33 -11.28 10.82
CA GLY A 415 8.04 -11.47 12.08
C GLY A 415 8.66 -10.18 12.65
N ALA A 416 9.20 -9.32 11.78
CA ALA A 416 9.75 -8.02 12.17
C ALA A 416 8.68 -7.06 12.71
N ALA A 417 7.43 -7.24 12.29
CA ALA A 417 6.28 -6.49 12.78
C ALA A 417 5.88 -6.85 14.23
N ARG A 418 6.40 -7.95 14.78
CA ARG A 418 6.14 -8.47 16.14
C ARG A 418 7.34 -8.23 17.06
N LYS A 419 7.19 -8.44 18.38
CA LYS A 419 8.34 -8.34 19.30
C LYS A 419 9.22 -9.59 19.18
N MET A 420 10.48 -9.43 19.54
CA MET A 420 11.42 -10.55 19.49
C MET A 420 11.15 -11.54 20.62
N GLY A 421 11.19 -12.84 20.31
CA GLY A 421 10.81 -13.92 21.20
C GLY A 421 9.30 -14.16 21.32
N GLU A 422 8.45 -13.35 20.68
CA GLU A 422 7.03 -13.69 20.53
C GLU A 422 6.89 -14.91 19.63
N ALA A 423 5.79 -15.65 19.80
CA ALA A 423 5.48 -16.82 19.00
C ALA A 423 4.50 -16.50 17.87
N VAL A 424 4.63 -17.17 16.72
CA VAL A 424 3.71 -17.13 15.58
C VAL A 424 3.37 -18.57 15.17
N ALA A 425 2.08 -18.87 15.04
CA ALA A 425 1.61 -20.17 14.58
C ALA A 425 1.65 -20.26 13.06
N VAL A 426 2.06 -21.39 12.51
CA VAL A 426 2.10 -21.62 11.05
C VAL A 426 1.43 -22.94 10.72
N ALA A 427 0.50 -22.94 9.76
CA ALA A 427 -0.13 -24.14 9.22
C ALA A 427 -0.15 -24.09 7.69
N CYS A 428 -0.43 -25.22 7.04
CA CYS A 428 -0.59 -25.25 5.59
C CYS A 428 -1.58 -26.33 5.15
N ASP A 429 -2.03 -26.23 3.91
CA ASP A 429 -2.72 -27.33 3.24
C ASP A 429 -1.78 -28.52 2.96
N PRO A 430 -2.30 -29.74 2.76
CA PRO A 430 -1.51 -30.95 2.47
C PRO A 430 -0.93 -30.99 1.04
N ALA A 431 -1.02 -29.90 0.28
CA ALA A 431 -0.49 -29.81 -1.07
C ALA A 431 1.02 -29.54 -1.08
N VAL A 432 1.74 -30.07 -2.08
CA VAL A 432 3.20 -29.88 -2.20
C VAL A 432 3.61 -28.41 -2.24
N PRO A 433 2.96 -27.52 -3.03
CA PRO A 433 3.30 -26.10 -3.02
C PRO A 433 3.06 -25.43 -1.66
N ALA A 434 1.95 -25.75 -0.99
CA ALA A 434 1.63 -25.20 0.33
C ALA A 434 2.67 -25.57 1.39
N ARG A 435 3.13 -26.84 1.41
CA ARG A 435 4.24 -27.29 2.26
C ARG A 435 5.54 -26.52 1.98
N LEU A 436 5.87 -26.29 0.72
CA LEU A 436 7.06 -25.54 0.33
C LEU A 436 7.00 -24.10 0.85
N PHE A 437 5.87 -23.42 0.67
CA PHE A 437 5.68 -22.06 1.18
C PHE A 437 5.68 -22.00 2.70
N ARG A 438 5.15 -23.01 3.40
CA ARG A 438 5.28 -23.15 4.85
C ARG A 438 6.74 -23.13 5.29
N GLU A 439 7.60 -23.97 4.69
CA GLU A 439 9.02 -24.01 5.06
C GLU A 439 9.71 -22.66 4.83
N ALA A 440 9.39 -21.98 3.73
CA ALA A 440 9.90 -20.65 3.45
C ALA A 440 9.44 -19.62 4.50
N LEU A 441 8.15 -19.59 4.83
CA LEU A 441 7.58 -18.70 5.85
C LEU A 441 8.23 -18.93 7.23
N VAL A 442 8.41 -20.19 7.63
CA VAL A 442 9.06 -20.58 8.89
C VAL A 442 10.49 -20.04 8.94
N ALA A 443 11.27 -20.21 7.86
CA ALA A 443 12.63 -19.68 7.77
C ALA A 443 12.66 -18.14 7.87
N GLY A 444 11.71 -17.47 7.20
CA GLY A 444 11.53 -16.03 7.27
C GLY A 444 11.28 -15.52 8.69
N LEU A 445 10.27 -16.09 9.35
CA LEU A 445 9.88 -15.74 10.72
C LEU A 445 11.03 -15.93 11.72
N GLY A 446 11.70 -17.08 11.66
CA GLY A 446 12.86 -17.37 12.50
C GLY A 446 13.99 -16.36 12.32
N SER A 447 14.24 -15.91 11.07
CA SER A 447 15.25 -14.89 10.77
C SER A 447 14.98 -13.52 11.40
N ALA A 448 13.72 -13.22 11.73
CA ALA A 448 13.31 -11.97 12.38
C ALA A 448 13.30 -12.07 13.93
N GLY A 449 13.65 -13.25 14.47
CA GLY A 449 13.74 -13.52 15.90
C GLY A 449 12.41 -13.87 16.58
N VAL A 450 11.48 -14.46 15.83
CA VAL A 450 10.16 -14.88 16.31
C VAL A 450 10.15 -16.41 16.44
N GLU A 451 9.63 -16.94 17.53
CA GLU A 451 9.45 -18.38 17.73
C GLU A 451 8.32 -18.90 16.83
N VAL A 452 8.56 -19.98 16.10
CA VAL A 452 7.60 -20.52 15.15
C VAL A 452 6.95 -21.78 15.72
N LEU A 453 5.63 -21.72 15.93
CA LEU A 453 4.82 -22.88 16.31
C LEU A 453 4.22 -23.53 15.06
N ASP A 454 4.82 -24.62 14.62
CA ASP A 454 4.36 -25.36 13.46
C ASP A 454 3.16 -26.25 13.85
N CYS A 455 2.01 -25.94 13.27
CA CYS A 455 0.74 -26.60 13.51
C CYS A 455 0.47 -27.73 12.50
N GLY A 456 1.36 -27.95 11.52
CA GLY A 456 1.24 -29.02 10.53
C GLY A 456 0.24 -28.74 9.40
N GLU A 457 -0.34 -29.82 8.87
CA GLU A 457 -1.20 -29.80 7.68
C GLU A 457 -2.68 -29.67 8.09
N LEU A 458 -3.07 -28.46 8.48
CA LEU A 458 -4.40 -28.14 8.99
C LEU A 458 -5.02 -26.95 8.23
N PRO A 459 -6.36 -26.93 8.10
CA PRO A 459 -7.06 -25.85 7.41
C PRO A 459 -6.92 -24.51 8.15
N ALA A 460 -7.12 -23.40 7.44
CA ALA A 460 -6.98 -22.05 8.00
C ALA A 460 -7.89 -21.82 9.23
N ALA A 461 -9.10 -22.36 9.24
CA ALA A 461 -10.01 -22.31 10.40
C ALA A 461 -9.40 -22.88 11.68
N VAL A 462 -8.63 -23.98 11.57
CA VAL A 462 -7.96 -24.61 12.71
C VAL A 462 -6.77 -23.76 13.15
N LEU A 463 -6.07 -23.09 12.22
CA LEU A 463 -5.05 -22.11 12.58
C LEU A 463 -5.64 -20.91 13.31
N SER A 464 -6.77 -20.37 12.84
CA SER A 464 -7.50 -19.26 13.48
C SER A 464 -7.94 -19.61 14.91
N TYR A 465 -8.31 -20.88 15.15
CA TYR A 465 -8.50 -21.42 16.50
C TYR A 465 -7.18 -21.52 17.28
N ALA A 466 -6.15 -22.12 16.69
CA ALA A 466 -4.85 -22.35 17.34
C ALA A 466 -4.19 -21.06 17.79
N VAL A 467 -4.29 -19.97 17.01
CA VAL A 467 -3.74 -18.66 17.38
C VAL A 467 -4.27 -18.19 18.73
N ARG A 468 -5.60 -18.32 18.93
CA ARG A 468 -6.28 -17.95 20.17
C ARG A 468 -5.99 -18.94 21.30
N ALA A 469 -6.07 -20.23 21.02
CA ALA A 469 -5.89 -21.30 22.01
C ALA A 469 -4.46 -21.33 22.57
N LEU A 470 -3.46 -21.02 21.75
CA LEU A 470 -2.05 -20.98 22.13
C LEU A 470 -1.60 -19.61 22.65
N GLY A 471 -2.42 -18.56 22.50
CA GLY A 471 -2.08 -17.20 22.92
C GLY A 471 -0.87 -16.61 22.18
N VAL A 472 -0.69 -16.97 20.91
CA VAL A 472 0.43 -16.49 20.09
C VAL A 472 0.14 -15.11 19.50
N SER A 473 1.21 -14.42 19.08
CA SER A 473 1.12 -13.05 18.57
C SER A 473 0.51 -12.94 17.16
N GLY A 474 0.29 -14.06 16.46
CA GLY A 474 -0.33 -14.11 15.15
C GLY A 474 -0.20 -15.47 14.49
N GLY A 475 -0.74 -15.59 13.27
CA GLY A 475 -0.72 -16.82 12.49
C GLY A 475 -0.37 -16.61 11.03
N VAL A 476 0.18 -17.62 10.36
CA VAL A 476 0.32 -17.65 8.90
C VAL A 476 -0.15 -18.99 8.33
N HIS A 477 -1.05 -18.96 7.35
CA HIS A 477 -1.52 -20.16 6.64
C HIS A 477 -1.06 -20.14 5.18
N ALA A 478 -0.53 -21.26 4.68
CA ALA A 478 -0.28 -21.47 3.27
C ALA A 478 -1.34 -22.41 2.67
N GLY A 479 -2.25 -21.86 1.87
CA GLY A 479 -3.33 -22.57 1.19
C GLY A 479 -3.02 -22.86 -0.28
N ALA A 480 -3.58 -23.95 -0.79
CA ALA A 480 -3.54 -24.31 -2.20
C ALA A 480 -4.89 -24.03 -2.88
N ARG A 481 -4.86 -23.43 -4.08
CA ARG A 481 -6.07 -23.14 -4.86
C ARG A 481 -5.98 -23.75 -6.26
N PRO A 482 -7.11 -24.18 -6.85
CA PRO A 482 -7.21 -24.39 -8.29
C PRO A 482 -6.95 -23.07 -9.04
N GLY A 483 -6.40 -23.12 -10.25
CA GLY A 483 -6.18 -21.93 -11.09
C GLY A 483 -7.48 -21.19 -11.42
N GLU A 484 -7.42 -19.86 -11.56
CA GLU A 484 -8.57 -18.96 -11.67
C GLU A 484 -9.46 -19.14 -12.93
N ASP A 485 -9.07 -20.00 -13.88
CA ASP A 485 -9.91 -20.37 -15.04
C ASP A 485 -10.98 -21.44 -14.72
N ALA A 486 -11.09 -21.88 -13.47
CA ALA A 486 -12.11 -22.83 -13.02
C ALA A 486 -13.23 -22.16 -12.19
N GLY A 487 -13.96 -21.23 -12.79
CA GLY A 487 -15.36 -20.98 -12.43
C GLY A 487 -15.69 -19.61 -11.86
N GLY A 488 -16.24 -18.74 -12.72
CA GLY A 488 -17.14 -17.68 -12.28
C GLY A 488 -18.42 -18.28 -11.66
N PRO A 489 -19.12 -17.54 -10.78
CA PRO A 489 -20.39 -18.00 -10.22
C PRO A 489 -21.42 -18.08 -11.35
N GLY A 490 -21.59 -19.27 -11.93
CA GLY A 490 -22.46 -19.52 -13.08
C GLY A 490 -21.93 -20.53 -14.11
N SER A 491 -20.66 -20.96 -14.05
CA SER A 491 -20.21 -22.03 -14.95
C SER A 491 -20.44 -23.41 -14.33
N THR A 492 -21.32 -24.20 -14.94
CA THR A 492 -21.49 -25.65 -14.73
C THR A 492 -20.31 -26.45 -15.28
N GLY A 493 -19.09 -26.02 -14.94
CA GLY A 493 -17.85 -26.64 -15.39
C GLY A 493 -17.56 -27.86 -14.54
N ARG A 494 -17.86 -29.05 -15.07
CA ARG A 494 -17.36 -30.34 -14.59
C ARG A 494 -15.88 -30.22 -14.21
N THR A 495 -15.58 -30.15 -12.91
CA THR A 495 -14.24 -30.44 -12.41
C THR A 495 -13.97 -31.91 -12.74
N ARG A 496 -13.07 -32.14 -13.71
CA ARG A 496 -12.57 -33.49 -13.95
C ARG A 496 -11.97 -34.00 -12.64
N SER A 497 -12.56 -35.06 -12.10
CA SER A 497 -12.01 -35.88 -11.04
C SER A 497 -10.65 -36.42 -11.48
N GLY A 498 -9.58 -35.73 -11.08
CA GLY A 498 -8.22 -36.14 -11.44
C GLY A 498 -7.18 -35.07 -11.11
N GLY A 499 -6.67 -35.11 -9.87
CA GLY A 499 -5.25 -34.90 -9.51
C GLY A 499 -4.41 -33.82 -10.19
N ALA A 500 -4.96 -32.73 -10.71
CA ALA A 500 -4.15 -31.62 -11.20
C ALA A 500 -3.48 -30.94 -9.99
N PRO A 501 -2.15 -30.73 -10.01
CA PRO A 501 -1.48 -30.00 -8.95
C PRO A 501 -2.06 -28.57 -8.88
N PRO A 502 -2.20 -27.99 -7.68
CA PRO A 502 -2.68 -26.63 -7.54
C PRO A 502 -1.72 -25.68 -8.26
N GLU A 503 -2.27 -24.94 -9.23
CA GLU A 503 -1.50 -23.98 -10.02
C GLU A 503 -1.27 -22.67 -9.25
N CYS A 504 -2.07 -22.42 -8.21
CA CYS A 504 -2.01 -21.22 -7.37
C CYS A 504 -1.88 -21.54 -5.88
N CYS A 505 -1.24 -20.64 -5.15
CA CYS A 505 -1.18 -20.66 -3.69
C CYS A 505 -1.64 -19.32 -3.10
N GLU A 506 -2.11 -19.38 -1.87
CA GLU A 506 -2.54 -18.23 -1.08
C GLU A 506 -1.81 -18.26 0.28
N LEU A 507 -1.24 -17.12 0.68
CA LEU A 507 -0.65 -16.92 1.99
C LEU A 507 -1.53 -15.98 2.81
N ARG A 508 -2.12 -16.51 3.88
CA ARG A 508 -2.99 -15.76 4.79
C ARG A 508 -2.24 -15.39 6.06
N PHE A 509 -2.42 -14.17 6.53
CA PHE A 509 -1.76 -13.64 7.71
C PHE A 509 -2.82 -13.24 8.74
N LEU A 510 -2.68 -13.76 9.96
CA LEU A 510 -3.63 -13.58 11.05
C LEU A 510 -3.03 -12.74 12.17
N ASP A 511 -3.85 -11.90 12.80
CA ASP A 511 -3.53 -11.16 14.01
C ASP A 511 -3.56 -12.06 15.26
N GLU A 512 -3.29 -11.50 16.44
CA GLU A 512 -3.33 -12.18 17.73
C GLU A 512 -4.72 -12.72 18.13
N ASN A 513 -5.79 -12.30 17.44
CA ASN A 513 -7.14 -12.80 17.65
C ASN A 513 -7.49 -13.95 16.69
N GLY A 514 -6.57 -14.35 15.81
CA GLY A 514 -6.82 -15.36 14.78
C GLY A 514 -7.67 -14.82 13.63
N LEU A 515 -7.70 -13.50 13.41
CA LEU A 515 -8.43 -12.84 12.33
C LEU A 515 -7.47 -12.34 11.25
N ASP A 516 -7.93 -12.17 10.01
CA ASP A 516 -7.11 -11.61 8.94
C ASP A 516 -6.55 -10.22 9.36
N ILE A 517 -5.26 -9.97 9.08
CA ILE A 517 -4.62 -8.71 9.48
C ILE A 517 -5.28 -7.48 8.84
N PRO A 518 -5.38 -6.35 9.57
CA PRO A 518 -6.05 -5.15 9.06
C PRO A 518 -5.26 -4.47 7.95
N ARG A 519 -5.95 -3.70 7.08
CA ARG A 519 -5.34 -2.98 5.93
C ARG A 519 -4.17 -2.06 6.30
N ARG A 520 -4.20 -1.47 7.49
CA ARG A 520 -3.09 -0.64 7.99
C ARG A 520 -1.81 -1.47 8.17
N LEU A 521 -1.94 -2.70 8.68
CA LEU A 521 -0.80 -3.60 8.85
C LEU A 521 -0.35 -4.15 7.51
N THR A 522 -1.25 -4.57 6.61
CA THR A 522 -0.87 -5.04 5.27
C THR A 522 -0.05 -4.00 4.51
N ARG A 523 -0.48 -2.72 4.48
CA ARG A 523 0.30 -1.62 3.86
C ARG A 523 1.67 -1.42 4.49
N ARG A 524 1.78 -1.60 5.82
CA ARG A 524 3.07 -1.52 6.52
C ARG A 524 3.98 -2.67 6.09
N LEU A 525 3.45 -3.88 5.96
CA LEU A 525 4.20 -5.04 5.48
C LEU A 525 4.60 -4.85 4.00
N GLU A 526 3.71 -4.37 3.14
CA GLU A 526 4.03 -4.06 1.73
C GLU A 526 5.15 -3.02 1.61
N ARG A 527 5.09 -1.94 2.39
CA ARG A 527 6.14 -0.92 2.41
C ARG A 527 7.47 -1.50 2.88
N ALA A 528 7.46 -2.30 3.95
CA ALA A 528 8.67 -2.95 4.46
C ALA A 528 9.23 -3.98 3.45
N LEU A 529 8.36 -4.71 2.75
CA LEU A 529 8.75 -5.65 1.70
C LEU A 529 9.33 -4.93 0.47
N ALA A 530 8.75 -3.80 0.05
CA ALA A 530 9.21 -3.02 -1.09
C ALA A 530 10.55 -2.32 -0.83
N VAL A 531 10.79 -1.92 0.43
CA VAL A 531 12.01 -1.23 0.86
C VAL A 531 13.11 -2.23 1.29
N GLU A 532 12.73 -3.47 1.56
CA GLU A 532 13.58 -4.55 2.12
C GLU A 532 14.27 -4.23 3.44
N ASP A 533 13.75 -3.24 4.16
CA ASP A 533 14.29 -2.80 5.44
C ASP A 533 13.36 -3.27 6.57
N PHE A 534 13.73 -4.40 7.15
CA PHE A 534 13.02 -5.01 8.27
C PHE A 534 13.98 -5.82 9.13
N ARG A 535 13.62 -5.94 10.40
CA ARG A 535 14.49 -6.50 11.45
C ARG A 535 15.04 -7.87 11.06
N ARG A 536 16.36 -8.02 11.18
CA ARG A 536 17.08 -9.31 11.20
C ARG A 536 17.58 -9.56 12.62
N ALA A 537 17.29 -10.74 13.16
CA ALA A 537 17.78 -11.10 14.48
C ALA A 537 19.29 -11.44 14.43
N PRO A 538 20.07 -11.03 15.44
CA PRO A 538 21.44 -11.51 15.59
C PRO A 538 21.46 -13.02 15.86
N PRO A 539 22.57 -13.73 15.57
CA PRO A 539 22.66 -15.19 15.64
C PRO A 539 22.15 -15.80 16.96
N GLU A 540 22.46 -15.17 18.08
CA GLU A 540 22.09 -15.59 19.44
C GLU A 540 20.61 -15.42 19.79
N ARG A 541 19.83 -14.74 18.93
CA ARG A 541 18.40 -14.52 19.12
C ARG A 541 17.56 -14.89 17.90
N LEU A 542 18.07 -15.78 17.03
CA LEU A 542 17.26 -16.39 15.98
C LEU A 542 16.11 -17.18 16.60
N GLY A 543 14.93 -17.09 15.98
CA GLY A 543 13.75 -17.79 16.47
C GLY A 543 13.81 -19.29 16.18
N GLY A 544 13.41 -20.10 17.16
CA GLY A 544 13.28 -21.54 17.04
C GLY A 544 12.02 -21.98 16.27
N ARG A 545 11.97 -23.29 15.95
CA ARG A 545 10.76 -23.97 15.43
C ARG A 545 10.36 -25.06 16.41
N ARG A 546 9.09 -25.09 16.80
CA ARG A 546 8.50 -26.16 17.60
C ARG A 546 7.22 -26.67 16.95
N TYR A 547 7.14 -27.98 16.75
CA TYR A 547 5.91 -28.62 16.29
C TYR A 547 4.90 -28.76 17.45
N VAL A 548 3.63 -28.46 17.18
CA VAL A 548 2.53 -28.55 18.15
C VAL A 548 1.59 -29.69 17.75
N PRO A 549 1.75 -30.90 18.31
CA PRO A 549 0.87 -32.02 18.00
C PRO A 549 -0.52 -31.84 18.63
N GLY A 550 -1.53 -32.51 18.07
CA GLY A 550 -2.87 -32.62 18.68
C GLY A 550 -3.79 -31.40 18.51
N LEU A 551 -3.40 -30.37 17.74
CA LEU A 551 -4.25 -29.20 17.51
C LEU A 551 -5.56 -29.54 16.79
N GLY A 552 -5.54 -30.48 15.86
CA GLY A 552 -6.74 -30.97 15.18
C GLY A 552 -7.73 -31.60 16.17
N GLU A 553 -7.27 -32.49 17.05
CA GLU A 553 -8.11 -33.12 18.08
C GLU A 553 -8.64 -32.09 19.09
N ALA A 554 -7.82 -31.11 19.47
CA ALA A 554 -8.23 -30.01 20.34
C ALA A 554 -9.33 -29.17 19.68
N TYR A 555 -9.23 -28.90 18.37
CA TYR A 555 -10.26 -28.20 17.61
C TYR A 555 -11.57 -29.01 17.53
N LEU A 556 -11.50 -30.31 17.25
CA LEU A 556 -12.69 -31.17 17.25
C LEU A 556 -13.35 -31.22 18.63
N THR A 557 -12.56 -31.30 19.71
CA THR A 557 -13.07 -31.24 21.08
C THR A 557 -13.77 -29.91 21.35
N TRP A 558 -13.18 -28.80 20.92
CA TRP A 558 -13.77 -27.47 21.04
C TRP A 558 -15.09 -27.31 20.27
N LEU A 559 -15.23 -27.95 19.09
CA LEU A 559 -16.49 -28.03 18.36
C LEU A 559 -17.53 -28.87 19.12
N ARG A 560 -17.12 -30.02 19.66
CA ARG A 560 -18.00 -30.93 20.42
C ARG A 560 -18.62 -30.27 21.64
N GLU A 561 -17.84 -29.49 22.37
CA GLU A 561 -18.31 -28.77 23.56
C GLU A 561 -19.42 -27.76 23.23
N ARG A 562 -19.42 -27.22 22.01
CA ARG A 562 -20.44 -26.26 21.56
C ARG A 562 -21.71 -26.91 21.02
N GLY A 563 -21.59 -28.10 20.43
CA GLY A 563 -22.72 -28.89 19.92
C GLY A 563 -23.35 -29.85 20.94
N HIS A 564 -23.11 -29.67 22.25
CA HIS A 564 -23.52 -30.66 23.25
C HIS A 564 -25.04 -30.89 23.29
N SER A 565 -25.84 -29.88 22.94
CA SER A 565 -27.31 -29.92 22.88
C SER A 565 -27.87 -30.78 21.74
N LEU A 566 -27.07 -31.13 20.73
CA LEU A 566 -27.50 -31.98 19.61
C LEU A 566 -27.69 -33.46 19.99
N ARG A 567 -27.07 -33.90 21.08
CA ARG A 567 -27.08 -35.33 21.46
C ARG A 567 -28.49 -35.86 21.66
N ARG A 568 -28.80 -37.03 21.12
CA ARG A 568 -30.08 -37.77 21.26
C ARG A 568 -31.27 -37.18 20.51
N LYS A 569 -31.03 -36.37 19.47
CA LYS A 569 -32.08 -35.76 18.64
C LYS A 569 -32.33 -36.47 17.31
N GLY A 570 -31.44 -37.38 16.88
CA GLY A 570 -31.63 -38.21 15.70
C GLY A 570 -31.58 -37.45 14.36
N LEU A 571 -30.87 -36.33 14.31
CA LEU A 571 -30.72 -35.53 13.09
C LEU A 571 -29.78 -36.22 12.10
N VAL A 572 -30.02 -35.99 10.81
CA VAL A 572 -29.13 -36.39 9.72
C VAL A 572 -28.68 -35.15 8.97
N VAL A 573 -27.40 -35.09 8.62
CA VAL A 573 -26.81 -34.04 7.79
C VAL A 573 -26.05 -34.64 6.62
N VAL A 574 -26.05 -33.92 5.50
CA VAL A 574 -25.31 -34.29 4.30
C VAL A 574 -24.13 -33.32 4.13
N GLY A 575 -22.89 -33.83 4.15
CA GLY A 575 -21.70 -33.00 4.22
C GLY A 575 -20.71 -33.21 3.08
N ALA A 576 -20.18 -32.12 2.52
CA ALA A 576 -19.05 -32.10 1.60
C ALA A 576 -17.90 -31.24 2.17
N TYR A 577 -16.64 -31.63 1.92
CA TYR A 577 -15.47 -31.02 2.58
C TYR A 577 -14.32 -30.78 1.62
N GLY A 578 -13.93 -29.52 1.41
CA GLY A 578 -12.83 -29.18 0.52
C GLY A 578 -11.43 -29.55 1.04
N HIS A 579 -11.28 -29.79 2.35
CA HIS A 579 -10.02 -30.14 2.99
C HIS A 579 -9.98 -31.62 3.41
N PRO A 580 -8.94 -32.40 3.04
CA PRO A 580 -8.86 -33.83 3.37
C PRO A 580 -8.97 -34.13 4.87
N TRP A 581 -8.27 -33.36 5.70
CA TRP A 581 -8.35 -33.52 7.16
C TRP A 581 -9.78 -33.32 7.72
N LEU A 582 -10.57 -32.42 7.13
CA LEU A 582 -11.97 -32.23 7.54
C LEU A 582 -12.82 -33.43 7.12
N GLU A 583 -12.63 -33.94 5.91
CA GLU A 583 -13.32 -35.13 5.40
C GLU A 583 -13.04 -36.36 6.28
N ASP A 584 -11.77 -36.60 6.61
CA ASP A 584 -11.32 -37.70 7.45
C ASP A 584 -11.87 -37.58 8.88
N SER A 585 -11.93 -36.36 9.41
CA SER A 585 -12.38 -36.09 10.79
C SER A 585 -13.90 -35.95 10.93
N ALA A 586 -14.62 -35.76 9.83
CA ALA A 586 -16.05 -35.45 9.85
C ALA A 586 -16.86 -36.56 10.53
N ARG A 587 -16.59 -37.83 10.20
CA ARG A 587 -17.32 -38.97 10.80
C ARG A 587 -17.19 -38.98 12.32
N GLU A 588 -15.96 -38.86 12.83
CA GLU A 588 -15.71 -38.86 14.28
C GLU A 588 -16.37 -37.66 14.98
N LEU A 589 -16.40 -36.50 14.34
CA LEU A 589 -17.08 -35.31 14.87
C LEU A 589 -18.58 -35.55 14.98
N TRP A 590 -19.24 -35.95 13.89
CA TRP A 590 -20.70 -36.10 13.86
C TRP A 590 -21.19 -37.27 14.73
N ASP A 591 -20.47 -38.39 14.74
CA ASP A 591 -20.75 -39.53 15.63
C ASP A 591 -20.70 -39.10 17.11
N SER A 592 -19.73 -38.26 17.49
CA SER A 592 -19.60 -37.76 18.87
C SER A 592 -20.69 -36.76 19.31
N LEU A 593 -21.40 -36.20 18.33
CA LEU A 593 -22.55 -35.32 18.49
C LEU A 593 -23.89 -36.07 18.38
N ASP A 594 -23.87 -37.38 18.07
CA ASP A 594 -25.06 -38.22 17.83
C ASP A 594 -25.91 -37.70 16.65
N VAL A 595 -25.24 -37.25 15.59
CA VAL A 595 -25.83 -36.76 14.33
C VAL A 595 -25.42 -37.70 13.20
N GLY A 596 -26.39 -38.23 12.46
CA GLY A 596 -26.13 -39.04 11.28
C GLY A 596 -25.46 -38.21 10.19
N HIS A 597 -24.38 -38.72 9.60
CA HIS A 597 -23.61 -37.99 8.60
C HIS A 597 -23.48 -38.77 7.29
N VAL A 598 -23.91 -38.15 6.20
CA VAL A 598 -23.82 -38.70 4.83
C VAL A 598 -22.78 -37.89 4.05
N PRO A 599 -21.59 -38.46 3.76
CA PRO A 599 -20.54 -37.75 3.04
C PRO A 599 -20.82 -37.70 1.52
N LEU A 600 -20.58 -36.55 0.89
CA LEU A 600 -20.68 -36.36 -0.56
C LEU A 600 -19.30 -36.24 -1.26
N GLY A 601 -18.22 -36.18 -0.49
CA GLY A 601 -16.85 -36.05 -1.00
C GLY A 601 -16.32 -34.61 -1.00
N PRO A 602 -15.37 -34.27 -1.90
CA PRO A 602 -14.55 -33.06 -1.79
C PRO A 602 -15.19 -31.79 -2.35
N SER A 603 -16.36 -31.89 -2.99
CA SER A 603 -17.07 -30.79 -3.63
C SER A 603 -18.58 -30.98 -3.56
N LEU A 604 -19.33 -29.88 -3.58
CA LEU A 604 -20.78 -29.92 -3.56
C LEU A 604 -21.37 -29.94 -4.98
N ASP A 605 -21.96 -31.06 -5.36
CA ASP A 605 -22.93 -31.11 -6.46
C ASP A 605 -24.33 -30.83 -5.86
N ALA A 606 -24.93 -29.70 -6.24
CA ALA A 606 -26.21 -29.26 -5.68
C ALA A 606 -27.36 -30.24 -5.98
N GLU A 607 -27.37 -30.88 -7.15
CA GLU A 607 -28.42 -31.84 -7.51
C GLU A 607 -28.29 -33.12 -6.68
N ALA A 608 -27.07 -33.67 -6.60
CA ALA A 608 -26.79 -34.85 -5.81
C ALA A 608 -27.01 -34.62 -4.30
N ALA A 609 -26.63 -33.43 -3.81
CA ALA A 609 -26.87 -33.03 -2.42
C ALA A 609 -28.37 -32.91 -2.13
N ALA A 610 -29.14 -32.29 -3.01
CA ALA A 610 -30.58 -32.17 -2.86
C ALA A 610 -31.29 -33.53 -2.90
N GLU A 611 -30.84 -34.46 -3.75
CA GLU A 611 -31.33 -35.84 -3.77
C GLU A 611 -31.01 -36.57 -2.46
N ALA A 612 -29.77 -36.47 -1.96
CA ALA A 612 -29.37 -37.06 -0.70
C ALA A 612 -30.17 -36.51 0.48
N VAL A 613 -30.39 -35.19 0.54
CA VAL A 613 -31.23 -34.56 1.58
C VAL A 613 -32.63 -35.17 1.60
N ARG A 614 -33.29 -35.26 0.43
CA ARG A 614 -34.65 -35.82 0.32
C ARG A 614 -34.71 -37.32 0.63
N ARG A 615 -33.69 -38.07 0.20
CA ARG A 615 -33.64 -39.53 0.39
C ARG A 615 -33.45 -39.90 1.86
N GLU A 616 -32.59 -39.17 2.56
CA GLU A 616 -32.18 -39.48 3.93
C GLU A 616 -33.03 -38.72 4.98
N GLY A 617 -33.88 -37.78 4.54
CA GLY A 617 -34.64 -36.91 5.45
C GLY A 617 -33.72 -35.99 6.27
N ALA A 618 -32.65 -35.50 5.65
CA ALA A 618 -31.64 -34.70 6.34
C ALA A 618 -32.14 -33.29 6.68
N ALA A 619 -31.69 -32.76 7.82
CA ALA A 619 -32.03 -31.41 8.28
C ALA A 619 -31.46 -30.32 7.37
N LEU A 620 -30.28 -30.56 6.78
CA LEU A 620 -29.63 -29.70 5.80
C LEU A 620 -28.53 -30.46 5.06
N ALA A 621 -28.11 -29.91 3.92
CA ALA A 621 -26.83 -30.22 3.28
C ALA A 621 -25.87 -29.05 3.43
N PHE A 622 -24.57 -29.31 3.47
CA PHE A 622 -23.57 -28.26 3.51
C PHE A 622 -22.29 -28.62 2.78
N PHE A 623 -21.54 -27.57 2.40
CA PHE A 623 -20.16 -27.67 1.96
C PHE A 623 -19.29 -26.69 2.73
N VAL A 624 -18.23 -27.23 3.31
CA VAL A 624 -17.16 -26.43 3.92
C VAL A 624 -15.99 -26.39 2.95
N ASP A 625 -15.52 -25.20 2.63
CA ASP A 625 -14.40 -25.00 1.72
C ASP A 625 -13.08 -25.56 2.27
N ARG A 626 -12.03 -25.50 1.45
CA ARG A 626 -10.71 -26.01 1.82
C ARG A 626 -10.06 -25.23 2.99
N ALA A 627 -10.40 -23.95 3.14
CA ALA A 627 -9.93 -23.14 4.27
C ALA A 627 -10.63 -23.51 5.58
N GLY A 628 -11.78 -24.20 5.53
CA GLY A 628 -12.58 -24.54 6.71
C GLY A 628 -13.50 -23.41 7.18
N GLU A 629 -13.62 -22.32 6.42
CA GLU A 629 -14.27 -21.08 6.85
C GLU A 629 -15.47 -20.72 5.96
N GLY A 630 -15.38 -21.02 4.66
CA GLY A 630 -16.45 -20.79 3.70
C GLY A 630 -17.53 -21.87 3.79
N LEU A 631 -18.80 -21.46 3.82
CA LEU A 631 -19.94 -22.34 4.00
C LEU A 631 -20.99 -22.13 2.91
N THR A 632 -21.39 -23.22 2.26
CA THR A 632 -22.55 -23.28 1.36
C THR A 632 -23.60 -24.19 1.99
N LEU A 633 -24.87 -23.80 1.98
CA LEU A 633 -25.97 -24.52 2.64
C LEU A 633 -27.08 -24.88 1.64
N LEU A 634 -27.68 -26.05 1.84
CA LEU A 634 -28.97 -26.44 1.29
C LEU A 634 -29.93 -26.70 2.45
N ASP A 635 -31.17 -26.25 2.32
CA ASP A 635 -32.21 -26.53 3.31
C ASP A 635 -32.70 -27.99 3.28
N ASP A 636 -33.58 -28.34 4.22
CA ASP A 636 -34.25 -29.64 4.36
C ASP A 636 -35.13 -30.02 3.14
N ARG A 637 -35.39 -29.08 2.22
CA ARG A 637 -36.10 -29.32 0.95
C ARG A 637 -35.13 -29.47 -0.23
N GLY A 638 -33.83 -29.32 0.00
CA GLY A 638 -32.77 -29.40 -1.00
C GLY A 638 -32.62 -28.12 -1.83
N ARG A 639 -33.09 -26.97 -1.35
CA ARG A 639 -32.88 -25.67 -2.02
C ARG A 639 -31.53 -25.10 -1.61
N LEU A 640 -30.72 -24.71 -2.59
CA LEU A 640 -29.44 -24.03 -2.36
C LEU A 640 -29.66 -22.60 -1.87
N LEU A 641 -29.08 -22.26 -0.71
CA LEU A 641 -29.13 -20.91 -0.16
C LEU A 641 -28.10 -20.01 -0.86
N SER A 642 -28.53 -18.80 -1.20
CA SER A 642 -27.64 -17.73 -1.64
C SER A 642 -26.76 -17.20 -0.50
N ARG A 643 -25.66 -16.50 -0.82
CA ARG A 643 -24.78 -15.87 0.18
C ARG A 643 -25.55 -14.98 1.16
N ALA A 644 -26.53 -14.21 0.68
CA ALA A 644 -27.33 -13.32 1.52
C ALA A 644 -28.24 -14.11 2.48
N GLN A 645 -28.85 -15.21 2.01
CA GLN A 645 -29.66 -16.10 2.85
C GLN A 645 -28.82 -16.81 3.90
N THR A 646 -27.68 -17.39 3.50
CA THR A 646 -26.72 -18.01 4.43
C THR A 646 -26.26 -17.03 5.50
N TRP A 647 -25.93 -15.79 5.10
CA TRP A 647 -25.55 -14.74 6.05
C TRP A 647 -26.66 -14.40 7.04
N LEU A 648 -27.89 -14.23 6.55
CA LEU A 648 -29.06 -13.91 7.36
C LEU A 648 -29.34 -14.99 8.39
N VAL A 649 -29.41 -16.25 7.96
CA VAL A 649 -29.68 -17.40 8.84
C VAL A 649 -28.58 -17.57 9.89
N LEU A 650 -27.30 -17.51 9.51
CA LEU A 650 -26.22 -17.65 10.50
C LEU A 650 -26.17 -16.47 11.49
N SER A 651 -26.52 -15.27 11.02
CA SER A 651 -26.57 -14.08 11.88
C SER A 651 -27.80 -14.07 12.79
N SER A 652 -28.95 -14.63 12.36
CA SER A 652 -30.16 -14.69 13.19
C SER A 652 -29.98 -15.60 14.40
N VAL A 653 -29.19 -16.67 14.28
CA VAL A 653 -28.81 -17.55 15.40
C VAL A 653 -28.09 -16.79 16.53
N CYS A 654 -27.40 -15.69 16.20
CA CYS A 654 -26.68 -14.87 17.19
C CYS A 654 -27.60 -13.94 18.02
N ILE A 655 -28.88 -13.81 17.66
CA ILE A 655 -29.81 -12.90 18.31
C ILE A 655 -30.33 -13.54 19.60
N VAL A 656 -29.67 -13.22 20.71
CA VAL A 656 -30.04 -13.73 22.04
C VAL A 656 -30.96 -12.80 22.83
N ARG A 657 -31.11 -11.53 22.41
CA ARG A 657 -32.00 -10.51 23.00
C ARG A 657 -32.24 -9.37 22.03
N ASP A 658 -33.25 -8.54 22.31
CA ASP A 658 -33.47 -7.30 21.57
C ASP A 658 -32.26 -6.36 21.68
N GLY A 659 -31.89 -5.75 20.55
CA GLY A 659 -30.81 -4.79 20.41
C GLY A 659 -29.41 -5.39 20.23
N VAL A 660 -29.27 -6.70 20.00
CA VAL A 660 -27.96 -7.33 19.73
C VAL A 660 -27.32 -6.69 18.49
N PRO A 661 -26.13 -6.06 18.62
CA PRO A 661 -25.48 -5.43 17.48
C PRO A 661 -24.86 -6.48 16.54
N LEU A 662 -25.20 -6.43 15.25
CA LEU A 662 -24.69 -7.36 14.24
C LEU A 662 -24.07 -6.59 13.07
N ALA A 663 -22.84 -6.93 12.69
CA ALA A 663 -22.19 -6.36 11.52
C ALA A 663 -22.84 -6.92 10.24
N VAL A 664 -23.22 -6.04 9.32
CA VAL A 664 -23.78 -6.41 8.02
C VAL A 664 -22.94 -5.79 6.91
N PRO A 665 -22.34 -6.59 6.02
CA PRO A 665 -21.58 -6.10 4.88
C PRO A 665 -22.43 -5.22 3.95
N SER A 666 -21.84 -4.14 3.46
CA SER A 666 -22.46 -3.14 2.60
C SER A 666 -22.93 -3.69 1.25
N ASP A 667 -22.31 -4.79 0.80
CA ASP A 667 -22.57 -5.49 -0.45
C ASP A 667 -23.73 -6.49 -0.39
N LEU A 668 -24.31 -6.72 0.79
CA LEU A 668 -25.52 -7.52 0.93
C LEU A 668 -26.79 -6.71 0.62
N PRO A 669 -27.89 -7.36 0.17
CA PRO A 669 -29.17 -6.71 -0.02
C PRO A 669 -29.66 -6.03 1.28
N ARG A 670 -30.25 -4.84 1.14
CA ARG A 670 -30.84 -4.07 2.26
C ARG A 670 -31.84 -4.89 3.09
N ALA A 671 -32.57 -5.79 2.42
CA ALA A 671 -33.51 -6.70 3.06
C ALA A 671 -32.85 -7.55 4.17
N VAL A 672 -31.55 -7.85 4.10
CA VAL A 672 -30.84 -8.57 5.18
C VAL A 672 -30.85 -7.77 6.47
N SER A 673 -30.50 -6.47 6.40
CA SER A 673 -30.54 -5.58 7.57
C SER A 673 -31.96 -5.40 8.10
N GLU A 674 -32.94 -5.20 7.22
CA GLU A 674 -34.34 -5.01 7.62
C GLU A 674 -34.90 -6.26 8.32
N ARG A 675 -34.58 -7.46 7.83
CA ARG A 675 -35.01 -8.72 8.46
C ARG A 675 -34.32 -8.95 9.79
N LEU A 676 -33.01 -8.72 9.89
CA LEU A 676 -32.31 -8.81 11.18
C LEU A 676 -32.88 -7.83 12.21
N ALA A 677 -33.22 -6.60 11.80
CA ALA A 677 -33.89 -5.63 12.67
C ALA A 677 -35.29 -6.09 13.11
N ALA A 678 -36.07 -6.69 12.19
CA ALA A 678 -37.38 -7.26 12.52
C ALA A 678 -37.31 -8.44 13.49
N LEU A 679 -36.20 -9.18 13.48
CA LEU A 679 -35.89 -10.25 14.44
C LEU A 679 -35.32 -9.74 15.78
N GLY A 680 -35.26 -8.41 15.98
CA GLY A 680 -34.80 -7.81 17.24
C GLY A 680 -33.31 -7.45 17.27
N ALA A 681 -32.54 -7.61 16.18
CA ALA A 681 -31.15 -7.16 16.14
C ALA A 681 -31.02 -5.64 15.93
N ARG A 682 -29.82 -5.12 16.16
CA ARG A 682 -29.38 -3.80 15.71
C ARG A 682 -28.34 -3.98 14.60
N PRO A 683 -28.74 -3.99 13.31
CA PRO A 683 -27.80 -4.13 12.19
C PRO A 683 -26.88 -2.91 12.11
N VAL A 684 -25.58 -3.17 11.94
CA VAL A 684 -24.54 -2.15 11.81
C VAL A 684 -23.86 -2.31 10.46
N PRO A 685 -24.03 -1.37 9.52
CA PRO A 685 -23.42 -1.45 8.20
C PRO A 685 -21.89 -1.42 8.31
N THR A 686 -21.23 -2.25 7.52
CA THR A 686 -19.76 -2.42 7.49
C THR A 686 -19.28 -2.52 6.06
N ARG A 687 -18.02 -2.16 5.78
CA ARG A 687 -17.39 -2.38 4.46
C ARG A 687 -17.44 -3.85 4.06
N ALA A 688 -17.46 -4.12 2.76
CA ALA A 688 -17.62 -5.47 2.22
C ALA A 688 -16.39 -6.38 2.39
N ALA A 689 -15.19 -5.80 2.50
CA ALA A 689 -13.94 -6.54 2.61
C ALA A 689 -13.93 -7.46 3.85
N ARG A 690 -13.53 -8.73 3.69
CA ARG A 690 -13.61 -9.76 4.73
C ARG A 690 -12.97 -9.33 6.05
N SER A 691 -11.77 -8.75 5.98
CA SER A 691 -11.02 -8.30 7.16
C SER A 691 -11.70 -7.15 7.91
N GLU A 692 -12.35 -6.22 7.19
CA GLU A 692 -13.10 -5.11 7.79
C GLU A 692 -14.38 -5.63 8.46
N VAL A 693 -15.08 -6.58 7.82
CA VAL A 693 -16.26 -7.22 8.40
C VAL A 693 -15.91 -7.97 9.69
N MET A 694 -14.88 -8.82 9.66
CA MET A 694 -14.42 -9.57 10.83
C MET A 694 -13.98 -8.65 11.97
N ALA A 695 -13.22 -7.60 11.66
CA ALA A 695 -12.79 -6.63 12.66
C ALA A 695 -13.99 -5.94 13.32
N ARG A 696 -15.00 -5.55 12.54
CA ARG A 696 -16.21 -4.92 13.05
C ARG A 696 -17.07 -5.89 13.86
N MET A 697 -17.27 -7.12 13.40
CA MET A 697 -17.93 -8.17 14.19
C MET A 697 -17.28 -8.31 15.56
N ARG A 698 -15.94 -8.31 15.60
CA ARG A 698 -15.20 -8.47 16.85
C ARG A 698 -15.36 -7.29 17.80
N GLU A 699 -15.40 -6.08 17.27
CA GLU A 699 -15.67 -4.88 18.05
C GLU A 699 -17.06 -4.97 18.70
N LEU A 700 -18.09 -5.32 17.93
CA LEU A 700 -19.47 -5.44 18.41
C LEU A 700 -19.63 -6.60 19.41
N GLU A 701 -18.95 -7.72 19.20
CA GLU A 701 -18.93 -8.86 20.14
C GLU A 701 -18.34 -8.48 21.51
N ARG A 702 -17.33 -7.60 21.53
CA ARG A 702 -16.75 -7.11 22.79
C ARG A 702 -17.73 -6.22 23.55
N GLU A 703 -18.56 -5.46 22.84
CA GLU A 703 -19.62 -4.64 23.43
C GLU A 703 -20.79 -5.49 23.96
N ALA A 704 -21.13 -6.57 23.25
CA ALA A 704 -22.32 -7.39 23.55
C ALA A 704 -22.17 -8.32 24.77
N GLY A 705 -20.93 -8.67 25.16
CA GLY A 705 -20.64 -9.55 26.31
C GLY A 705 -20.54 -11.05 25.95
N PRO A 706 -20.24 -11.94 26.92
CA PRO A 706 -19.80 -13.32 26.68
C PRO A 706 -20.93 -14.35 26.46
N HIS A 707 -22.13 -13.95 26.06
CA HIS A 707 -23.25 -14.87 25.85
C HIS A 707 -23.10 -15.63 24.50
N LEU A 708 -23.59 -16.87 24.43
CA LEU A 708 -23.17 -17.90 23.45
C LEU A 708 -23.39 -17.50 21.97
N PHE A 709 -22.53 -18.06 21.11
CA PHE A 709 -22.27 -17.83 19.68
C PHE A 709 -21.98 -16.38 19.25
N ARG A 710 -20.75 -16.18 18.78
CA ARG A 710 -20.25 -14.93 18.23
C ARG A 710 -20.52 -14.87 16.73
N GLN A 711 -20.90 -13.71 16.21
CA GLN A 711 -21.22 -13.55 14.79
C GLN A 711 -20.06 -13.95 13.86
N SER A 712 -18.83 -13.60 14.23
CA SER A 712 -17.63 -14.01 13.47
C SER A 712 -17.43 -15.53 13.44
N GLU A 713 -17.72 -16.20 14.55
CA GLU A 713 -17.64 -17.65 14.67
C GLU A 713 -18.74 -18.36 13.88
N MET A 714 -19.95 -17.79 13.83
CA MET A 714 -21.06 -18.36 13.06
C MET A 714 -20.85 -18.21 11.55
N VAL A 715 -20.46 -17.02 11.12
CA VAL A 715 -20.39 -16.69 9.69
C VAL A 715 -19.11 -17.20 9.03
N PHE A 716 -18.00 -17.26 9.78
CA PHE A 716 -16.70 -17.65 9.24
C PHE A 716 -16.11 -18.92 9.87
N GLY A 717 -16.89 -19.64 10.69
CA GLY A 717 -16.43 -20.85 11.38
C GLY A 717 -16.72 -22.18 10.67
N GLY A 718 -17.22 -22.16 9.43
CA GLY A 718 -17.51 -23.37 8.64
C GLY A 718 -18.36 -24.38 9.41
N LEU A 719 -17.74 -25.47 9.89
CA LEU A 719 -18.36 -26.50 10.73
C LEU A 719 -19.01 -25.96 12.00
N LEU A 720 -18.42 -24.96 12.63
CA LEU A 720 -18.98 -24.35 13.82
C LEU A 720 -20.30 -23.64 13.52
N GLY A 721 -20.39 -22.96 12.38
CA GLY A 721 -21.62 -22.33 11.91
C GLY A 721 -22.72 -23.37 11.67
N VAL A 722 -22.35 -24.54 11.13
CA VAL A 722 -23.30 -25.67 10.96
C VAL A 722 -23.78 -26.20 12.30
N ILE A 723 -22.88 -26.44 13.26
CA ILE A 723 -23.25 -26.94 14.59
C ILE A 723 -24.17 -25.95 15.30
N GLY A 724 -23.81 -24.66 15.33
CA GLY A 724 -24.64 -23.64 15.97
C GLY A 724 -26.00 -23.47 15.30
N LEU A 725 -26.07 -23.62 13.97
CA LEU A 725 -27.33 -23.61 13.25
C LEU A 725 -28.21 -24.81 13.62
N LEU A 726 -27.65 -26.03 13.65
CA LEU A 726 -28.39 -27.22 14.07
C LEU A 726 -28.90 -27.10 15.51
N ASP A 727 -28.09 -26.57 16.41
CA ASP A 727 -28.48 -26.34 17.81
C ASP A 727 -29.69 -25.40 17.87
N HIS A 728 -29.65 -24.32 17.09
CA HIS A 728 -30.76 -23.37 17.01
C HIS A 728 -32.04 -23.99 16.42
N LEU A 729 -31.93 -24.79 15.36
CA LEU A 729 -33.08 -25.49 14.77
C LEU A 729 -33.72 -26.45 15.80
N VAL A 730 -32.90 -27.13 16.60
CA VAL A 730 -33.36 -28.03 17.67
C VAL A 730 -34.01 -27.26 18.82
N GLU A 731 -33.44 -26.13 19.22
CA GLU A 731 -33.93 -25.31 20.33
C GLU A 731 -35.25 -24.61 19.99
N THR A 732 -35.39 -24.14 18.76
CA THR A 732 -36.58 -23.42 18.27
C THR A 732 -37.66 -24.33 17.70
N GLU A 733 -37.36 -25.62 17.50
CA GLU A 733 -38.24 -26.59 16.81
C GLU A 733 -38.65 -26.13 15.40
N THR A 734 -37.75 -25.45 14.69
CA THR A 734 -37.95 -24.95 13.32
C THR A 734 -37.11 -25.70 12.30
N THR A 735 -37.44 -25.58 11.02
CA THR A 735 -36.58 -26.07 9.91
C THR A 735 -35.83 -24.94 9.22
N LEU A 736 -34.74 -25.28 8.53
CA LEU A 736 -33.97 -24.29 7.76
C LEU A 736 -34.81 -23.70 6.63
N ALA A 737 -35.68 -24.49 6.00
CA ALA A 737 -36.62 -24.01 5.00
C ALA A 737 -37.62 -23.00 5.56
N GLU A 738 -38.11 -23.20 6.79
CA GLU A 738 -39.01 -22.27 7.48
C GLU A 738 -38.30 -20.93 7.78
N MET A 739 -37.08 -20.98 8.35
CA MET A 739 -36.29 -19.76 8.61
C MET A 739 -36.07 -18.91 7.34
N VAL A 740 -35.83 -19.56 6.20
CA VAL A 740 -35.66 -18.88 4.91
C VAL A 740 -36.99 -18.33 4.37
N GLU A 741 -38.10 -19.05 4.56
CA GLU A 741 -39.43 -18.65 4.09
C GLU A 741 -40.02 -17.49 4.89
N GLU A 742 -39.76 -17.43 6.19
CA GLU A 742 -40.17 -16.33 7.07
C GLU A 742 -39.39 -15.03 6.81
N SER A 743 -38.24 -15.13 6.13
CA SER A 743 -37.36 -14.00 5.85
C SER A 743 -37.05 -13.81 4.35
N PRO A 744 -38.05 -13.55 3.50
CA PRO A 744 -37.82 -13.35 2.07
C PRO A 744 -37.04 -12.06 1.83
N LEU A 745 -35.97 -12.17 1.03
CA LEU A 745 -35.01 -11.11 0.73
C LEU A 745 -35.29 -10.34 -0.59
N GLY A 746 -36.34 -10.73 -1.33
CA GLY A 746 -36.69 -10.14 -2.63
C GLY A 746 -35.79 -10.61 -3.77
N GLU A 747 -35.89 -9.97 -4.94
CA GLU A 747 -35.02 -10.23 -6.09
C GLU A 747 -33.81 -9.29 -6.08
N TRP A 748 -32.61 -9.82 -6.32
CA TRP A 748 -31.41 -9.04 -6.55
C TRP A 748 -30.51 -9.73 -7.57
N VAL A 749 -29.64 -8.95 -8.22
CA VAL A 749 -28.71 -9.44 -9.24
C VAL A 749 -27.29 -8.99 -8.89
N HIS A 750 -26.34 -9.92 -8.95
CA HIS A 750 -24.92 -9.62 -8.82
C HIS A 750 -24.24 -9.78 -10.18
N LEU A 751 -23.58 -8.73 -10.66
CA LEU A 751 -22.86 -8.72 -11.94
C LEU A 751 -21.39 -8.40 -11.70
N ARG A 752 -20.50 -9.20 -12.29
CA ARG A 752 -19.07 -8.92 -12.36
C ARG A 752 -18.72 -8.44 -13.75
N ILE A 753 -18.11 -7.26 -13.84
CA ILE A 753 -17.70 -6.64 -15.10
C ILE A 753 -16.18 -6.58 -15.12
N PRO A 754 -15.50 -7.32 -16.02
CA PRO A 754 -14.04 -7.23 -16.17
C PRO A 754 -13.64 -5.80 -16.55
N CYS A 755 -12.75 -5.19 -15.76
CA CYS A 755 -12.23 -3.86 -16.03
C CYS A 755 -10.71 -3.85 -15.82
N PRO A 756 -9.90 -3.43 -16.82
CA PRO A 756 -8.47 -3.25 -16.66
C PRO A 756 -8.15 -2.32 -15.47
N TRP A 757 -7.12 -2.66 -14.70
CA TRP A 757 -6.73 -1.95 -13.47
C TRP A 757 -6.60 -0.44 -13.68
N GLU A 758 -5.92 -0.03 -14.75
CA GLU A 758 -5.68 1.36 -15.13
C GLU A 758 -6.97 2.14 -15.45
N LEU A 759 -8.05 1.45 -15.80
CA LEU A 759 -9.33 2.04 -16.20
C LEU A 759 -10.38 2.02 -15.09
N LYS A 760 -10.22 1.20 -14.04
CA LYS A 760 -11.19 1.08 -12.93
C LYS A 760 -11.53 2.45 -12.33
N GLY A 761 -10.52 3.28 -12.07
CA GLY A 761 -10.71 4.63 -11.54
C GLY A 761 -11.49 5.55 -12.49
N ARG A 762 -11.21 5.48 -13.80
CA ARG A 762 -11.93 6.25 -14.83
C ARG A 762 -13.39 5.84 -14.92
N VAL A 763 -13.69 4.54 -14.86
CA VAL A 763 -15.06 4.02 -14.90
C VAL A 763 -15.85 4.50 -13.69
N MET A 764 -15.29 4.37 -12.48
CA MET A 764 -15.96 4.84 -11.26
C MET A 764 -16.21 6.35 -11.27
N ARG A 765 -15.25 7.15 -11.76
CA ARG A 765 -15.42 8.59 -11.92
C ARG A 765 -16.56 8.94 -12.87
N LEU A 766 -16.62 8.30 -14.04
CA LEU A 766 -17.69 8.53 -15.01
C LEU A 766 -19.07 8.15 -14.45
N LEU A 767 -19.14 7.08 -13.65
CA LEU A 767 -20.39 6.69 -12.99
C LEU A 767 -20.85 7.73 -11.95
N LEU A 768 -19.92 8.28 -11.16
CA LEU A 768 -20.21 9.35 -10.19
C LEU A 768 -20.64 10.65 -10.89
N GLU A 769 -19.94 11.04 -11.96
CA GLU A 769 -20.28 12.23 -12.76
C GLU A 769 -21.68 12.13 -13.40
N GLU A 770 -22.08 10.93 -13.85
CA GLU A 770 -23.43 10.71 -14.40
C GLU A 770 -24.51 10.69 -13.31
N GLU A 771 -24.21 10.20 -12.10
CA GLU A 771 -25.12 10.27 -10.95
C GLU A 771 -25.39 11.74 -10.54
N GLU A 772 -24.34 12.56 -10.44
CA GLU A 772 -24.46 13.98 -10.13
C GLU A 772 -25.28 14.74 -11.18
N LYS A 773 -25.11 14.42 -12.48
CA LYS A 773 -25.92 14.99 -13.58
C LYS A 773 -27.38 14.55 -13.53
N ALA A 774 -27.67 13.36 -13.03
CA ALA A 774 -29.03 12.83 -12.91
C ALA A 774 -29.83 13.46 -11.75
N GLY A 775 -29.21 14.31 -10.93
CA GLY A 775 -29.88 14.99 -9.81
C GLY A 775 -30.09 14.11 -8.58
N ALA A 776 -29.49 12.92 -8.54
CA ALA A 776 -29.39 12.09 -7.34
C ALA A 776 -28.13 12.54 -6.58
N GLY A 777 -28.29 13.29 -5.48
CA GLY A 777 -27.15 13.65 -4.64
C GLY A 777 -26.51 12.41 -3.99
N PRO A 778 -25.21 12.44 -3.67
CA PRO A 778 -24.54 11.29 -3.05
C PRO A 778 -25.19 10.97 -1.69
N GLY A 779 -25.86 9.82 -1.60
CA GLY A 779 -26.40 9.29 -0.34
C GLY A 779 -27.65 9.98 0.23
N ALA A 780 -28.44 10.67 -0.60
CA ALA A 780 -29.73 11.19 -0.14
C ALA A 780 -30.76 10.05 -0.07
N GLY A 781 -31.14 9.65 1.15
CA GLY A 781 -32.37 8.91 1.36
C GLY A 781 -33.59 9.73 0.92
N PRO A 782 -34.79 9.13 0.81
CA PRO A 782 -36.01 9.80 0.35
C PRO A 782 -36.38 11.07 1.14
N ASP A 783 -35.81 11.26 2.35
CA ASP A 783 -36.02 12.43 3.22
C ASP A 783 -34.86 13.44 3.26
N GLY A 784 -33.83 13.32 2.41
CA GLY A 784 -32.75 14.32 2.33
C GLY A 784 -31.81 14.41 3.55
N ALA A 785 -31.90 13.45 4.49
CA ALA A 785 -30.91 13.28 5.55
C ALA A 785 -29.75 12.40 5.06
N PRO A 786 -28.48 12.74 5.35
CA PRO A 786 -27.37 11.83 5.09
C PRO A 786 -27.54 10.58 5.95
N GLY A 787 -27.86 9.45 5.32
CA GLY A 787 -27.91 8.16 6.01
C GLY A 787 -26.51 7.82 6.55
N PRO A 788 -26.40 7.14 7.71
CA PRO A 788 -25.12 6.73 8.29
C PRO A 788 -24.57 5.50 7.55
N GLY A 789 -24.35 5.63 6.23
CA GLY A 789 -23.76 4.61 5.39
C GLY A 789 -22.25 4.79 5.29
N VAL A 790 -21.50 3.71 5.48
CA VAL A 790 -20.07 3.69 5.14
C VAL A 790 -19.98 3.81 3.61
N ALA A 791 -19.58 4.98 3.11
CA ALA A 791 -19.46 5.22 1.66
C ALA A 791 -18.37 4.31 1.07
N GLU A 792 -18.79 3.29 0.33
CA GLU A 792 -17.93 2.37 -0.41
C GLU A 792 -18.57 2.16 -1.80
N GLY A 793 -17.83 2.52 -2.85
CA GLY A 793 -18.33 2.48 -4.23
C GLY A 793 -19.38 3.55 -4.57
N LEU A 794 -20.01 3.39 -5.73
CA LEU A 794 -21.18 4.17 -6.16
C LEU A 794 -22.43 3.56 -5.54
N GLN A 795 -23.30 4.37 -4.96
CA GLN A 795 -24.56 3.93 -4.35
C GLN A 795 -25.70 4.81 -4.81
N ALA A 796 -26.56 4.28 -5.68
CA ALA A 796 -27.77 4.95 -6.12
C ALA A 796 -28.99 4.26 -5.51
N GLU A 797 -29.86 5.03 -4.87
CA GLU A 797 -31.10 4.53 -4.25
C GLU A 797 -32.35 5.15 -4.88
N THR A 798 -33.40 4.34 -4.96
CA THR A 798 -34.75 4.77 -5.36
C THR A 798 -35.77 4.08 -4.44
N ASP A 799 -37.02 4.54 -4.46
CA ASP A 799 -38.13 3.91 -3.71
C ASP A 799 -38.38 2.44 -4.09
N ARG A 800 -37.83 1.97 -5.22
CA ARG A 800 -38.03 0.62 -5.75
C ARG A 800 -36.80 -0.29 -5.59
N GLY A 801 -35.66 0.22 -5.16
CA GLY A 801 -34.44 -0.58 -5.04
C GLY A 801 -33.15 0.24 -4.98
N ARG A 802 -32.04 -0.48 -4.81
CA ARG A 802 -30.67 0.06 -4.66
C ARG A 802 -29.75 -0.55 -5.69
N ILE A 803 -28.86 0.27 -6.26
CA ILE A 803 -27.72 -0.18 -7.07
C ILE A 803 -26.43 0.16 -6.31
N LEU A 804 -25.54 -0.82 -6.25
CA LEU A 804 -24.23 -0.68 -5.61
C LEU A 804 -23.16 -1.15 -6.60
N VAL A 805 -22.20 -0.29 -6.90
CA VAL A 805 -21.06 -0.62 -7.77
C VAL A 805 -19.77 -0.45 -6.96
N ILE A 806 -19.08 -1.55 -6.71
CA ILE A 806 -17.82 -1.58 -5.95
C ILE A 806 -16.69 -2.04 -6.87
N PRO A 807 -15.58 -1.29 -6.99
CA PRO A 807 -14.38 -1.79 -7.65
C PRO A 807 -13.71 -2.85 -6.77
N ASP A 808 -13.38 -4.00 -7.36
CA ASP A 808 -12.55 -5.01 -6.71
C ASP A 808 -11.10 -4.51 -6.58
N GLY A 809 -10.48 -4.84 -5.45
CA GLY A 809 -9.17 -4.35 -5.01
C GLY A 809 -7.99 -5.20 -5.45
#